data_AF-A0AAN1PJX4-F1
#
_entry.id   AF-A0AAN1PJX4-F1
#
_cell.length_a   1.000
_cell.length_b   1.000
_cell.length_c   1.000
_cell.angle_alpha   90.00
_cell.angle_beta   90.00
_cell.angle_gamma   90.00
#
_symmetry.space_group_name_H-M   'P 1'
#
loop_
_entity.id
_entity.type
_entity.pdbx_description
1 polymer ?
#
loop_
_entity_poly.entity_id
_entity_poly.type
_entity_poly.pdbx_seq_one_letter_code
_entity_poly.pdbx_strand_id
1 'polypeptide(L)'
;MADRTKGPSAPNTPSLSREQAEKRADTFKQATSAALRAIGGQKEADVSFHSGNMPLAPISLGEKVRLQSPSLNLSEEERKRIRGAADAQALRLKHHDFALHAARQPAETQARDVYDALEQARIESVGARHMKGVAANLRHRLEQDIRVSGLDRMTEASQLSPVVGLELLAREKLTGQPVPEPAQAILEKWKQTLPPNALSALDEMAKHQTDQAAYARASRQLMAACALTEDDTASEDMDANNDSSQAADSQDDSNPPPPDQEENTSPQQEEQEEEISQPQLMAGSSESSSEFAEEERDASMGEGTGEAAGPGRQPENEPGLTARGYHPYTTQFDEEIRAEELCDPEELSRLRHQLDLQLATLHGVVSRLANRLQRRLMAQQTRSWSFDLEEGILDAGRLSRIVVNPMLSLSYKQEKDTEFRDTVVTLLIDNSGSMRGRPISVAASCGDILARTLERCGVKVEILGFTTRAWKGGQSRELWLQNGKPPEPGRLNDLRHIIYKSADMPWRRARTNLGLMLREGLLKENIDGEALLWAWNRIKNRQEARKILMVISDGAPVDDSTLSVNPASYLEDHLRAVIDMIENRSPVELTAIGIGHDVTRYYQKAVTITDAEELGGTMLQSLSALFEEKRRPRKRAR
;
A
#
# COMPACT_ATOMS: atom_id res chain seq x y z
N MET A 1 44.10 11.33 56.05
CA MET A 1 43.11 10.31 56.45
C MET A 1 41.73 10.94 56.39
N ALA A 2 40.95 10.65 55.35
CA ALA A 2 39.51 10.83 55.35
C ALA A 2 38.94 9.89 54.29
N ASP A 3 38.11 8.99 54.79
CA ASP A 3 37.59 7.77 54.21
C ASP A 3 36.50 8.08 53.15
N ARG A 4 36.55 7.44 51.98
CA ARG A 4 35.47 7.48 50.98
C ARG A 4 34.76 6.12 51.00
N THR A 5 33.64 6.09 51.71
CA THR A 5 32.67 5.00 51.73
C THR A 5 32.08 4.79 50.33
N LYS A 6 32.43 3.66 49.70
CA LYS A 6 31.72 3.12 48.54
C LYS A 6 30.40 2.51 49.01
N GLY A 7 29.28 3.00 48.47
CA GLY A 7 27.97 2.36 48.60
C GLY A 7 27.94 0.95 47.94
N PRO A 8 26.98 0.09 48.33
CA PRO A 8 27.00 -1.32 47.96
C PRO A 8 26.77 -1.50 46.46
N SER A 9 27.70 -2.22 45.82
CA SER A 9 27.57 -2.70 44.45
C SER A 9 26.36 -3.63 44.33
N ALA A 10 25.50 -3.37 43.34
CA ALA A 10 24.43 -4.28 42.93
C ALA A 10 24.98 -5.70 42.71
N PRO A 11 24.22 -6.77 43.05
CA PRO A 11 24.72 -8.13 42.96
C PRO A 11 25.02 -8.50 41.51
N ASN A 12 26.27 -8.89 41.26
CA ASN A 12 26.74 -9.50 40.02
C ASN A 12 25.92 -10.75 39.73
N THR A 13 24.92 -10.62 38.86
CA THR A 13 24.30 -11.78 38.22
C THR A 13 25.27 -12.31 37.18
N PRO A 14 25.65 -13.61 37.20
CA PRO A 14 26.56 -14.15 36.21
C PRO A 14 25.94 -14.00 34.82
N SER A 15 26.68 -13.38 33.89
CA SER A 15 26.25 -13.26 32.50
C SER A 15 26.09 -14.66 31.91
N LEU A 16 24.85 -15.02 31.56
CA LEU A 16 24.54 -16.28 30.87
C LEU A 16 25.39 -16.38 29.60
N SER A 17 25.89 -17.58 29.28
CA SER A 17 26.48 -17.80 27.96
C SER A 17 25.42 -17.57 26.88
N ARG A 18 25.83 -17.15 25.68
CA ARG A 18 24.91 -16.90 24.56
C ARG A 18 23.98 -18.09 24.29
N GLU A 19 24.53 -19.31 24.33
CA GLU A 19 23.78 -20.56 24.15
C GLU A 19 22.73 -20.78 25.26
N GLN A 20 23.06 -20.46 26.52
CA GLN A 20 22.11 -20.53 27.62
C GLN A 20 21.00 -19.48 27.51
N ALA A 21 21.32 -18.28 27.03
CA ALA A 21 20.35 -17.21 26.79
C ALA A 21 19.38 -17.58 25.66
N GLU A 22 19.89 -18.13 24.54
CA GLU A 22 19.09 -18.63 23.42
C GLU A 22 18.14 -19.75 23.89
N LYS A 23 18.65 -20.75 24.63
CA LYS A 23 17.83 -21.83 25.19
C LYS A 23 16.73 -21.31 26.13
N ARG A 24 17.02 -20.30 26.95
CA ARG A 24 16.04 -19.67 27.85
C ARG A 24 14.94 -18.95 27.07
N ALA A 25 15.29 -18.21 26.03
CA ALA A 25 14.34 -17.52 25.16
C ALA A 25 13.42 -18.53 24.45
N ASP A 26 13.97 -19.63 23.94
CA ASP A 26 13.18 -20.67 23.26
C ASP A 26 12.27 -21.43 24.22
N THR A 27 12.74 -21.75 25.42
CA THR A 27 11.91 -22.35 26.47
C THR A 27 10.73 -21.42 26.82
N PHE A 28 10.98 -20.11 26.89
CA PHE A 28 9.93 -19.12 27.14
C PHE A 28 8.91 -19.04 25.98
N LYS A 29 9.35 -19.08 24.73
CA LYS A 29 8.46 -19.14 23.54
C LYS A 29 7.58 -20.37 23.58
N GLN A 30 8.16 -21.54 23.85
CA GLN A 30 7.43 -22.82 23.92
C GLN A 30 6.38 -22.80 25.05
N ALA A 31 6.77 -22.40 26.27
CA ALA A 31 5.86 -22.32 27.41
C ALA A 31 4.73 -21.30 27.19
N THR A 32 5.04 -20.15 26.58
CA THR A 32 4.04 -19.13 26.26
C THR A 32 3.05 -19.61 25.21
N SER A 33 3.52 -20.29 24.16
CA SER A 33 2.65 -20.86 23.12
C SER A 33 1.75 -21.96 23.66
N ALA A 34 2.29 -22.85 24.51
CA ALA A 34 1.52 -23.91 25.14
C ALA A 34 0.43 -23.35 26.08
N ALA A 35 0.77 -22.36 26.90
CA ALA A 35 -0.19 -21.67 27.76
C ALA A 35 -1.28 -20.97 26.93
N LEU A 36 -0.90 -20.29 25.85
CA LEU A 36 -1.83 -19.60 24.96
C LEU A 36 -2.84 -20.57 24.35
N ARG A 37 -2.40 -21.70 23.80
CA ARG A 37 -3.28 -22.74 23.24
C ARG A 37 -4.22 -23.32 24.29
N ALA A 38 -3.70 -23.59 25.49
CA ALA A 38 -4.49 -24.13 26.58
C ALA A 38 -5.57 -23.15 27.07
N ILE A 39 -5.22 -21.87 27.21
CA ILE A 39 -6.16 -20.83 27.63
C ILE A 39 -7.17 -20.54 26.53
N GLY A 40 -6.73 -20.48 25.27
CA GLY A 40 -7.57 -20.17 24.10
C GLY A 40 -8.47 -21.32 23.65
N GLY A 41 -8.30 -22.54 24.18
CA GLY A 41 -9.13 -23.69 23.83
C GLY A 41 -8.87 -24.26 22.42
N GLN A 42 -7.91 -23.71 21.68
CA GLN A 42 -7.55 -24.15 20.33
C GLN A 42 -6.18 -24.83 20.32
N LYS A 43 -6.17 -26.15 20.17
CA LYS A 43 -4.96 -26.99 20.20
C LYS A 43 -4.00 -26.68 19.05
N GLU A 44 -4.54 -26.41 17.87
CA GLU A 44 -3.79 -26.17 16.63
C GLU A 44 -3.57 -24.69 16.33
N ALA A 45 -3.76 -23.79 17.32
CA ALA A 45 -3.50 -22.37 17.12
C ALA A 45 -2.03 -22.14 16.71
N ASP A 46 -1.86 -21.50 15.56
CA ASP A 46 -0.56 -21.16 14.98
C ASP A 46 0.00 -19.92 15.70
N VAL A 47 1.04 -20.15 16.53
CA VAL A 47 1.70 -19.10 17.33
C VAL A 47 3.07 -18.83 16.72
N SER A 48 3.23 -17.61 16.22
CA SER A 48 4.45 -17.17 15.53
C SER A 48 5.10 -15.99 16.25
N PHE A 49 6.42 -16.06 16.43
CA PHE A 49 7.21 -15.01 17.08
C PHE A 49 7.96 -14.18 16.05
N HIS A 50 7.79 -12.86 16.10
CA HIS A 50 8.35 -11.92 15.14
C HIS A 50 9.28 -10.90 15.80
N SER A 51 10.33 -10.49 15.09
CA SER A 51 11.26 -9.46 15.54
C SER A 51 10.63 -8.06 15.44
N GLY A 52 10.94 -7.18 16.38
CA GLY A 52 10.42 -5.81 16.43
C GLY A 52 9.25 -5.62 17.39
N ASN A 53 8.83 -4.37 17.58
CA ASN A 53 7.66 -4.07 18.41
C ASN A 53 6.40 -4.45 17.63
N MET A 54 5.62 -5.40 18.15
CA MET A 54 4.38 -5.84 17.53
C MET A 54 3.20 -5.36 18.38
N PRO A 55 2.36 -4.44 17.87
CA PRO A 55 1.09 -4.15 18.51
C PRO A 55 0.19 -5.41 18.47
N LEU A 56 -0.85 -5.44 19.31
CA LEU A 56 -1.87 -6.47 19.17
C LEU A 56 -2.50 -6.37 17.78
N ALA A 57 -2.66 -7.53 17.12
CA ALA A 57 -3.37 -7.59 15.85
C ALA A 57 -4.81 -7.07 16.03
N PRO A 58 -5.36 -6.32 15.06
CA PRO A 58 -6.76 -5.89 15.09
C PRO A 58 -7.70 -7.05 15.36
N ILE A 59 -8.81 -6.79 16.06
CA ILE A 59 -9.80 -7.83 16.41
C ILE A 59 -10.45 -8.48 15.18
N SER A 60 -10.36 -7.78 14.05
CA SER A 60 -10.86 -8.23 12.75
C SER A 60 -9.98 -9.28 12.04
N LEU A 61 -8.70 -9.45 12.41
CA LEU A 61 -7.78 -10.40 11.77
C LEU A 61 -7.75 -11.74 12.51
N GLY A 62 -8.33 -12.80 11.92
CA GLY A 62 -8.66 -14.11 12.52
C GLY A 62 -7.53 -14.93 13.19
N GLU A 63 -7.73 -16.26 13.25
CA GLU A 63 -7.13 -17.23 14.19
C GLU A 63 -5.60 -17.34 14.32
N LYS A 64 -4.81 -16.58 13.54
CA LYS A 64 -3.34 -16.65 13.60
C LYS A 64 -2.79 -15.72 14.67
N VAL A 65 -2.06 -16.28 15.64
CA VAL A 65 -1.52 -15.52 16.76
C VAL A 65 -0.08 -15.12 16.50
N ARG A 66 0.16 -13.80 16.49
CA ARG A 66 1.49 -13.21 16.31
C ARG A 66 1.94 -12.56 17.61
N LEU A 67 3.10 -12.97 18.12
CA LEU A 67 3.72 -12.41 19.33
C LEU A 67 5.09 -11.83 19.02
N GLN A 68 5.55 -10.91 19.86
CA GLN A 68 6.91 -10.40 19.78
C GLN A 68 7.90 -11.48 20.23
N SER A 69 8.98 -11.66 19.45
CA SER A 69 10.08 -12.53 19.81
C SER A 69 10.82 -11.97 21.03
N PRO A 70 11.05 -12.78 22.08
CA PRO A 70 11.86 -12.36 23.22
C PRO A 70 13.30 -12.04 22.80
N SER A 71 13.87 -10.99 23.40
CA SER A 71 15.30 -10.71 23.34
C SER A 71 16.11 -11.78 24.08
N LEU A 72 17.42 -11.85 23.80
CA LEU A 72 18.34 -12.75 24.51
C LEU A 72 18.45 -12.43 26.01
N ASN A 73 18.27 -11.16 26.39
CA ASN A 73 18.33 -10.73 27.79
C ASN A 73 17.05 -11.10 28.55
N LEU A 74 15.90 -11.17 27.84
CA LEU A 74 14.58 -11.52 28.36
C LEU A 74 14.29 -10.89 29.72
N SER A 75 14.24 -9.55 29.74
CA SER A 75 14.02 -8.79 30.98
C SER A 75 12.66 -9.13 31.60
N GLU A 76 12.49 -8.84 32.89
CA GLU A 76 11.21 -9.11 33.55
C GLU A 76 10.06 -8.30 32.94
N GLU A 77 10.31 -7.04 32.58
CA GLU A 77 9.35 -6.19 31.87
C GLU A 77 8.99 -6.77 30.50
N GLU A 78 9.99 -7.21 29.74
CA GLU A 78 9.78 -7.82 28.43
C GLU A 78 8.95 -9.11 28.54
N ARG A 79 9.24 -9.95 29.54
CA ARG A 79 8.45 -11.16 29.83
C ARG A 79 7.00 -10.83 30.11
N LYS A 80 6.73 -9.87 31.00
CA LYS A 80 5.37 -9.48 31.38
C LYS A 80 4.61 -8.92 30.18
N ARG A 81 5.27 -8.13 29.33
CA ARG A 81 4.69 -7.61 28.09
C ARG A 81 4.31 -8.72 27.12
N ILE A 82 5.23 -9.64 26.80
CA ILE A 82 4.96 -10.75 25.88
C ILE A 82 3.87 -11.66 26.45
N ARG A 83 3.87 -11.91 27.76
CA ARG A 83 2.82 -12.67 28.45
C ARG A 83 1.46 -11.97 28.39
N GLY A 84 1.40 -10.65 28.61
CA GLY A 84 0.16 -9.89 28.50
C GLY A 84 -0.43 -9.92 27.09
N ALA A 85 0.42 -9.79 26.06
CA ALA A 85 -0.02 -9.93 24.66
C ALA A 85 -0.50 -11.36 24.35
N ALA A 86 0.21 -12.38 24.83
CA ALA A 86 -0.16 -13.78 24.66
C ALA A 86 -1.50 -14.11 25.34
N ASP A 87 -1.69 -13.66 26.57
CA ASP A 87 -2.93 -13.91 27.31
C ASP A 87 -4.11 -13.17 26.67
N ALA A 88 -3.93 -11.93 26.20
CA ALA A 88 -4.96 -11.19 25.46
C ALA A 88 -5.41 -11.93 24.18
N GLN A 89 -4.44 -12.44 23.40
CA GLN A 89 -4.74 -13.23 22.20
C GLN A 89 -5.40 -14.58 22.55
N ALA A 90 -4.99 -15.22 23.64
CA ALA A 90 -5.62 -16.45 24.11
C ALA A 90 -7.10 -16.23 24.46
N LEU A 91 -7.40 -15.17 25.21
CA LEU A 91 -8.77 -14.84 25.58
C LEU A 91 -9.62 -14.49 24.36
N ARG A 92 -9.03 -13.83 23.36
CA ARG A 92 -9.70 -13.55 22.09
C ARG A 92 -10.11 -14.84 21.38
N LEU A 93 -9.21 -15.81 21.23
CA LEU A 93 -9.56 -17.12 20.64
C LEU A 93 -10.71 -17.83 21.37
N LYS A 94 -10.83 -17.64 22.69
CA LYS A 94 -11.82 -18.34 23.51
C LYS A 94 -13.17 -17.63 23.62
N HIS A 95 -13.17 -16.31 23.66
CA HIS A 95 -14.34 -15.52 24.06
C HIS A 95 -14.89 -14.62 22.95
N HIS A 96 -14.31 -14.68 21.75
CA HIS A 96 -14.69 -13.83 20.62
C HIS A 96 -15.24 -14.66 19.46
N ASP A 97 -16.43 -14.31 19.00
CA ASP A 97 -17.01 -14.72 17.73
C ASP A 97 -16.62 -13.71 16.65
N PHE A 98 -15.72 -14.14 15.76
CA PHE A 98 -15.21 -13.31 14.67
C PHE A 98 -16.27 -12.96 13.63
N ALA A 99 -17.21 -13.88 13.35
CA ALA A 99 -18.22 -13.67 12.31
C ALA A 99 -19.26 -12.66 12.78
N LEU A 100 -19.72 -12.78 14.02
CA LEU A 100 -20.64 -11.84 14.64
C LEU A 100 -20.04 -10.44 14.73
N HIS A 101 -18.75 -10.34 15.10
CA HIS A 101 -18.05 -9.05 15.19
C HIS A 101 -17.96 -8.37 13.83
N ALA A 102 -17.52 -9.10 12.80
CA ALA A 102 -17.40 -8.59 11.44
C ALA A 102 -18.76 -8.15 10.86
N ALA A 103 -19.83 -8.91 11.11
CA ALA A 103 -21.18 -8.58 10.63
C ALA A 103 -21.73 -7.29 11.24
N ARG A 104 -21.28 -6.92 12.45
CA ARG A 104 -21.77 -5.75 13.20
C ARG A 104 -20.79 -4.58 13.24
N GLN A 105 -19.69 -4.67 12.50
CA GLN A 105 -18.66 -3.67 12.47
C GLN A 105 -19.14 -2.38 11.78
N PRO A 106 -18.88 -1.19 12.34
CA PRO A 106 -19.17 0.08 11.68
C PRO A 106 -18.36 0.30 10.39
N ALA A 107 -18.96 1.04 9.45
CA ALA A 107 -18.31 1.42 8.19
C ALA A 107 -17.22 2.49 8.40
N GLU A 108 -17.51 3.50 9.23
CA GLU A 108 -16.60 4.61 9.52
C GLU A 108 -15.38 4.16 10.33
N THR A 109 -14.20 4.67 9.96
CA THR A 109 -12.91 4.23 10.52
C THR A 109 -12.82 4.48 12.03
N GLN A 110 -13.18 5.68 12.50
CA GLN A 110 -13.08 6.00 13.93
C GLN A 110 -14.07 5.18 14.77
N ALA A 111 -15.30 4.99 14.28
CA ALA A 111 -16.30 4.14 14.93
C ALA A 111 -15.84 2.68 14.97
N ARG A 112 -15.21 2.19 13.90
CA ARG A 112 -14.63 0.85 13.84
C ARG A 112 -13.53 0.65 14.89
N ASP A 113 -12.63 1.61 15.03
CA ASP A 113 -11.54 1.54 16.02
C ASP A 113 -12.09 1.53 17.46
N VAL A 114 -13.12 2.33 17.73
CA VAL A 114 -13.84 2.31 19.01
C VAL A 114 -14.51 0.96 19.24
N TYR A 115 -15.23 0.45 18.26
CA TYR A 115 -15.93 -0.83 18.35
C TYR A 115 -14.97 -1.99 18.63
N ASP A 116 -13.83 -2.04 17.94
CA ASP A 116 -12.77 -3.01 18.19
C ASP A 116 -12.21 -2.83 19.61
N ALA A 117 -11.90 -1.60 20.05
CA ALA A 117 -11.34 -1.37 21.39
C ALA A 117 -12.30 -1.80 22.53
N LEU A 118 -13.61 -1.52 22.37
CA LEU A 118 -14.64 -1.95 23.32
C LEU A 118 -14.75 -3.48 23.39
N GLU A 119 -14.72 -4.15 22.24
CA GLU A 119 -14.73 -5.61 22.21
C GLU A 119 -13.47 -6.21 22.86
N GLN A 120 -12.29 -5.61 22.66
CA GLN A 120 -11.07 -6.04 23.35
C GLN A 120 -11.21 -5.92 24.86
N ALA A 121 -11.79 -4.82 25.34
CA ALA A 121 -12.07 -4.60 26.75
C ALA A 121 -13.02 -5.67 27.31
N ARG A 122 -14.08 -6.05 26.57
CA ARG A 122 -14.99 -7.14 26.96
C ARG A 122 -14.27 -8.48 27.06
N ILE A 123 -13.56 -8.88 26.01
CA ILE A 123 -12.83 -10.15 25.92
C ILE A 123 -11.89 -10.30 27.12
N GLU A 124 -11.08 -9.28 27.37
CA GLU A 124 -10.10 -9.30 28.46
C GLU A 124 -10.77 -9.31 29.83
N SER A 125 -11.84 -8.53 30.02
CA SER A 125 -12.56 -8.45 31.31
C SER A 125 -13.27 -9.76 31.65
N VAL A 126 -13.95 -10.36 30.69
CA VAL A 126 -14.66 -11.64 30.85
C VAL A 126 -13.67 -12.78 31.05
N GLY A 127 -12.66 -12.85 30.18
CA GLY A 127 -11.70 -13.96 30.17
C GLY A 127 -10.75 -13.97 31.36
N ALA A 128 -10.39 -12.80 31.90
CA ALA A 128 -9.48 -12.71 33.04
C ALA A 128 -10.16 -12.84 34.41
N ARG A 129 -11.50 -12.80 34.48
CA ARG A 129 -12.28 -12.75 35.73
C ARG A 129 -11.89 -13.81 36.76
N HIS A 130 -11.61 -15.03 36.31
CA HIS A 130 -11.24 -16.16 37.17
C HIS A 130 -9.75 -16.52 37.10
N MET A 131 -8.94 -15.73 36.40
CA MET A 131 -7.53 -16.01 36.11
C MET A 131 -6.65 -14.87 36.61
N LYS A 132 -6.39 -14.82 37.92
CA LYS A 132 -5.63 -13.74 38.57
C LYS A 132 -4.27 -13.44 37.92
N GLY A 133 -3.57 -14.49 37.45
CA GLY A 133 -2.29 -14.33 36.73
C GLY A 133 -2.45 -13.66 35.36
N VAL A 134 -3.49 -14.04 34.61
CA VAL A 134 -3.84 -13.39 33.32
C VAL A 134 -4.25 -11.95 33.56
N ALA A 135 -5.10 -11.70 34.56
CA ALA A 135 -5.50 -10.34 34.93
C ALA A 135 -4.29 -9.45 35.26
N ALA A 136 -3.30 -9.97 36.00
CA ALA A 136 -2.07 -9.24 36.30
C ALA A 136 -1.21 -8.97 35.05
N ASN A 137 -1.10 -9.92 34.13
CA ASN A 137 -0.35 -9.73 32.87
C ASN A 137 -1.02 -8.69 31.96
N LEU A 138 -2.35 -8.74 31.84
CA LEU A 138 -3.14 -7.75 31.09
C LEU A 138 -3.04 -6.36 31.71
N ARG A 139 -3.10 -6.27 33.05
CA ARG A 139 -2.93 -5.01 33.78
C ARG A 139 -1.55 -4.38 33.52
N HIS A 140 -0.48 -5.19 33.58
CA HIS A 140 0.87 -4.70 33.28
C HIS A 140 1.01 -4.23 31.83
N ARG A 141 0.38 -4.94 30.88
CA ARG A 141 0.34 -4.51 29.47
C ARG A 141 -0.34 -3.14 29.35
N LEU A 142 -1.52 -3.00 29.94
CA LEU A 142 -2.28 -1.74 29.91
C LEU A 142 -1.48 -0.57 30.51
N GLU A 143 -0.81 -0.79 31.64
CA GLU A 143 0.05 0.22 32.27
C GLU A 143 1.21 0.66 31.36
N GLN A 144 1.79 -0.27 30.61
CA GLN A 144 2.83 0.03 29.65
C GLN A 144 2.29 0.81 28.44
N ASP A 145 1.14 0.41 27.89
CA ASP A 145 0.51 1.06 26.76
C ASP A 145 0.11 2.51 27.09
N ILE A 146 -0.37 2.75 28.31
CA ILE A 146 -0.67 4.09 28.85
C ILE A 146 0.57 4.97 28.90
N ARG A 147 1.70 4.44 29.39
CA ARG A 147 2.98 5.18 29.47
C ARG A 147 3.54 5.49 28.08
N VAL A 148 3.48 4.53 27.16
CA VAL A 148 3.96 4.71 25.78
C VAL A 148 3.12 5.74 25.04
N SER A 149 1.81 5.75 25.28
CA SER A 149 0.87 6.70 24.68
C SER A 149 0.93 8.10 25.33
N GLY A 150 1.71 8.27 26.40
CA GLY A 150 1.94 9.56 27.05
C GLY A 150 0.72 10.14 27.76
N LEU A 151 -0.23 9.29 28.17
CA LEU A 151 -1.45 9.74 28.88
C LEU A 151 -1.13 10.44 30.21
N ASP A 152 0.02 10.12 30.82
CA ASP A 152 0.55 10.76 32.02
C ASP A 152 0.90 12.25 31.82
N ARG A 153 1.09 12.66 30.57
CA ARG A 153 1.48 14.03 30.19
C ARG A 153 0.30 14.86 29.66
N MET A 154 -0.86 14.24 29.47
CA MET A 154 -2.06 14.90 28.95
C MET A 154 -2.76 15.70 30.06
N THR A 155 -3.13 16.94 29.76
CA THR A 155 -3.74 17.85 30.74
C THR A 155 -5.17 18.25 30.35
N GLU A 156 -5.50 18.21 29.06
CA GLU A 156 -6.79 18.64 28.49
C GLU A 156 -7.57 17.46 27.92
N ALA A 157 -8.89 17.42 28.16
CA ALA A 157 -9.75 16.33 27.70
C ALA A 157 -9.72 16.12 26.17
N SER A 158 -9.59 17.21 25.40
CA SER A 158 -9.49 17.16 23.92
C SER A 158 -8.27 16.39 23.39
N GLN A 159 -7.23 16.20 24.21
CA GLN A 159 -6.02 15.47 23.83
C GLN A 159 -6.21 13.94 23.86
N LEU A 160 -7.24 13.45 24.55
CA LEU A 160 -7.52 12.03 24.66
C LEU A 160 -8.38 11.56 23.47
N SER A 161 -7.86 10.59 22.72
CA SER A 161 -8.61 9.96 21.63
C SER A 161 -9.87 9.27 22.18
N PRO A 162 -11.04 9.40 21.52
CA PRO A 162 -12.26 8.69 21.90
C PRO A 162 -12.07 7.16 21.99
N VAL A 163 -11.21 6.58 21.15
CA VAL A 163 -10.88 5.15 21.18
C VAL A 163 -10.30 4.75 22.54
N VAL A 164 -9.27 5.47 22.98
CA VAL A 164 -8.57 5.19 24.25
C VAL A 164 -9.46 5.54 25.44
N GLY A 165 -10.19 6.66 25.39
CA GLY A 165 -11.09 7.08 26.45
C GLY A 165 -12.21 6.07 26.70
N LEU A 166 -12.92 5.65 25.65
CA LEU A 166 -14.00 4.68 25.75
C LEU A 166 -13.50 3.28 26.15
N GLU A 167 -12.34 2.85 25.63
CA GLU A 167 -11.73 1.59 26.05
C GLU A 167 -11.46 1.56 27.56
N LEU A 168 -10.82 2.61 28.10
CA LEU A 168 -10.47 2.68 29.52
C LEU A 168 -11.71 2.76 30.43
N LEU A 169 -12.74 3.52 30.04
CA LEU A 169 -14.00 3.57 30.77
C LEU A 169 -14.74 2.23 30.74
N ALA A 170 -14.79 1.57 29.58
CA ALA A 170 -15.39 0.25 29.48
C ALA A 170 -14.66 -0.76 30.37
N ARG A 171 -13.32 -0.76 30.39
CA ARG A 171 -12.54 -1.62 31.28
C ARG A 171 -12.81 -1.34 32.77
N GLU A 172 -12.84 -0.08 33.17
CA GLU A 172 -13.17 0.32 34.55
C GLU A 172 -14.54 -0.25 34.95
N LYS A 173 -15.55 -0.05 34.10
CA LYS A 173 -16.93 -0.50 34.35
C LYS A 173 -17.06 -2.02 34.37
N LEU A 174 -16.44 -2.72 33.42
CA LEU A 174 -16.55 -4.17 33.28
C LEU A 174 -15.81 -4.94 34.39
N THR A 175 -14.64 -4.44 34.80
CA THR A 175 -13.81 -5.11 35.81
C THR A 175 -14.10 -4.67 37.23
N GLY A 176 -14.70 -3.48 37.40
CA GLY A 176 -14.84 -2.82 38.70
C GLY A 176 -13.51 -2.35 39.31
N GLN A 177 -12.42 -2.40 38.55
CA GLN A 177 -11.10 -1.95 39.00
C GLN A 177 -10.80 -0.56 38.44
N PRO A 178 -10.17 0.33 39.24
CA PRO A 178 -9.80 1.65 38.75
C PRO A 178 -8.75 1.52 37.64
N VAL A 179 -8.82 2.42 36.67
CA VAL A 179 -7.80 2.59 35.61
C VAL A 179 -6.43 2.84 36.25
N PRO A 180 -5.29 2.45 35.62
CA PRO A 180 -3.97 2.76 36.17
C PRO A 180 -3.77 4.24 36.52
N GLU A 181 -3.08 4.50 37.63
CA GLU A 181 -2.83 5.84 38.19
C GLU A 181 -2.43 6.90 37.14
N PRO A 182 -1.53 6.62 36.17
CA PRO A 182 -1.12 7.64 35.20
C PRO A 182 -2.24 8.13 34.27
N ALA A 183 -3.32 7.37 34.10
CA ALA A 183 -4.44 7.72 33.23
C ALA A 183 -5.70 8.21 33.98
N GLN A 184 -5.75 8.09 35.31
CA GLN A 184 -6.96 8.43 36.09
C GLN A 184 -7.37 9.90 35.94
N ALA A 185 -6.41 10.82 36.08
CA ALA A 185 -6.70 12.26 36.07
C ALA A 185 -7.26 12.76 34.72
N ILE A 186 -6.69 12.30 33.61
CA ILE A 186 -7.17 12.67 32.26
C ILE A 186 -8.50 12.00 31.94
N LEU A 187 -8.68 10.74 32.35
CA LEU A 187 -9.91 10.01 32.11
C LEU A 187 -11.09 10.61 32.87
N GLU A 188 -10.89 11.05 34.12
CA GLU A 188 -11.95 11.65 34.92
C GLU A 188 -12.44 12.98 34.31
N LYS A 189 -11.52 13.78 33.76
CA LYS A 189 -11.87 15.01 33.01
C LYS A 189 -12.63 14.69 31.73
N TRP A 190 -12.20 13.67 30.99
CA TRP A 190 -12.85 13.26 29.75
C TRP A 190 -14.23 12.65 29.99
N LYS A 191 -14.40 11.89 31.08
CA LYS A 191 -15.68 11.32 31.50
C LYS A 191 -16.74 12.41 31.77
N GLN A 192 -16.33 13.58 32.24
CA GLN A 192 -17.21 14.73 32.45
C GLN A 192 -17.72 15.37 31.15
N THR A 193 -17.05 15.13 30.02
CA THR A 193 -17.49 15.64 28.71
C THR A 193 -18.48 14.70 28.02
N LEU A 194 -18.68 13.48 28.55
CA LEU A 194 -19.63 12.52 27.98
C LEU A 194 -21.07 12.86 28.32
N PRO A 195 -22.01 12.68 27.36
CA PRO A 195 -23.41 12.89 27.63
C PRO A 195 -23.99 11.77 28.52
N PRO A 196 -25.07 12.03 29.28
CA PRO A 196 -25.61 11.08 30.26
C PRO A 196 -26.13 9.77 29.63
N ASN A 197 -26.60 9.82 28.38
CA ASN A 197 -26.97 8.62 27.61
C ASN A 197 -25.75 7.71 27.33
N ALA A 198 -24.56 8.27 27.08
CA ALA A 198 -23.34 7.49 26.91
C ALA A 198 -22.95 6.76 28.21
N LEU A 199 -23.11 7.41 29.38
CA LEU A 199 -22.89 6.76 30.66
C LEU A 199 -23.89 5.61 30.92
N SER A 200 -25.15 5.80 30.54
CA SER A 200 -26.16 4.73 30.60
C SER A 200 -25.83 3.56 29.67
N ALA A 201 -25.35 3.84 28.45
CA ALA A 201 -24.95 2.79 27.51
C ALA A 201 -23.76 1.98 28.04
N LEU A 202 -22.79 2.62 28.72
CA LEU A 202 -21.69 1.91 29.41
C LEU A 202 -22.20 0.97 30.52
N ASP A 203 -23.25 1.37 31.26
CA ASP A 203 -23.86 0.51 32.28
C ASP A 203 -24.60 -0.69 31.65
N GLU A 204 -25.27 -0.50 30.51
CA GLU A 204 -25.87 -1.61 29.75
C GLU A 204 -24.83 -2.58 29.21
N MET A 205 -23.70 -2.07 28.70
CA MET A 205 -22.57 -2.91 28.28
C MET A 205 -22.04 -3.79 29.43
N ALA A 206 -21.97 -3.25 30.65
CA ALA A 206 -21.51 -4.01 31.82
C ALA A 206 -22.48 -5.16 32.20
N LYS A 207 -23.80 -4.96 32.02
CA LYS A 207 -24.82 -6.00 32.23
C LYS A 207 -24.70 -7.13 31.20
N HIS A 208 -24.40 -6.79 29.95
CA HIS A 208 -24.37 -7.73 28.82
C HIS A 208 -22.98 -8.29 28.48
N GLN A 209 -21.96 -8.07 29.31
CA GLN A 209 -20.57 -8.46 29.02
C GLN A 209 -20.35 -9.93 28.66
N THR A 210 -21.21 -10.85 29.11
CA THR A 210 -21.11 -12.29 28.81
C THR A 210 -21.78 -12.72 27.51
N ASP A 211 -22.57 -11.85 26.89
CA ASP A 211 -23.25 -12.07 25.61
C ASP A 211 -22.70 -11.07 24.58
N GLN A 212 -21.91 -11.58 23.64
CA GLN A 212 -21.27 -10.73 22.63
C GLN A 212 -22.30 -10.02 21.73
N ALA A 213 -23.44 -10.64 21.43
CA ALA A 213 -24.45 -10.04 20.58
C ALA A 213 -25.14 -8.88 21.30
N ALA A 214 -25.53 -9.06 22.55
CA ALA A 214 -26.12 -8.00 23.36
C ALA A 214 -25.10 -6.87 23.65
N TYR A 215 -23.85 -7.23 23.93
CA TYR A 215 -22.77 -6.25 24.13
C TYR A 215 -22.49 -5.41 22.89
N ALA A 216 -22.49 -6.03 21.70
CA ALA A 216 -22.30 -5.31 20.44
C ALA A 216 -23.40 -4.27 20.20
N ARG A 217 -24.66 -4.61 20.51
CA ARG A 217 -25.78 -3.64 20.43
C ARG A 217 -25.59 -2.46 21.38
N ALA A 218 -25.27 -2.74 22.65
CA ALA A 218 -25.00 -1.69 23.64
C ALA A 218 -23.78 -0.83 23.27
N SER A 219 -22.74 -1.42 22.66
CA SER A 219 -21.57 -0.70 22.15
C SER A 219 -21.93 0.26 21.00
N ARG A 220 -22.85 -0.12 20.12
CA ARG A 220 -23.35 0.77 19.05
C ARG A 220 -24.18 1.92 19.62
N GLN A 221 -24.99 1.66 20.64
CA GLN A 221 -25.70 2.74 21.36
C GLN A 221 -24.73 3.72 22.02
N LEU A 222 -23.62 3.23 22.59
CA LEU A 222 -22.57 4.10 23.14
C LEU A 222 -21.91 4.97 22.07
N MET A 223 -21.60 4.39 20.89
CA MET A 223 -21.01 5.14 19.78
C MET A 223 -21.97 6.21 19.24
N ALA A 224 -23.25 5.87 19.06
CA ALA A 224 -24.28 6.83 18.66
C ALA A 224 -24.44 7.95 19.71
N ALA A 225 -24.47 7.61 21.01
CA ALA A 225 -24.54 8.60 22.09
C ALA A 225 -23.33 9.55 22.11
N CYS A 226 -22.16 9.10 21.62
CA CYS A 226 -20.96 9.93 21.48
C CYS A 226 -20.87 10.65 20.13
N ALA A 227 -21.92 10.61 19.30
CA ALA A 227 -21.94 11.15 17.94
C ALA A 227 -20.81 10.61 17.03
N LEU A 228 -20.39 9.35 17.24
CA LEU A 228 -19.36 8.68 16.45
C LEU A 228 -19.92 7.89 15.27
N THR A 229 -21.25 7.74 15.20
CA THR A 229 -21.96 7.10 14.09
C THR A 229 -23.23 7.89 13.82
N GLU A 230 -23.61 8.06 12.55
CA GLU A 230 -24.94 8.55 12.19
C GLU A 230 -26.01 7.58 12.74
N ASP A 231 -27.13 8.12 13.24
CA ASP A 231 -28.19 7.38 13.95
C ASP A 231 -28.77 6.24 13.09
N ASP A 232 -28.17 5.06 13.21
CA ASP A 232 -28.61 3.81 12.57
C ASP A 232 -29.39 2.95 13.58
N THR A 233 -30.28 3.58 14.35
CA THR A 233 -31.18 2.90 15.29
C THR A 233 -32.39 2.23 14.61
N ALA A 234 -32.36 2.06 13.28
CA ALA A 234 -33.47 1.49 12.50
C ALA A 234 -33.07 0.26 11.66
N SER A 235 -32.28 -0.65 12.22
CA SER A 235 -32.12 -2.02 11.69
C SER A 235 -32.46 -3.10 12.72
N GLU A 236 -33.44 -2.83 13.58
CA GLU A 236 -34.16 -3.87 14.32
C GLU A 236 -35.21 -4.48 13.39
N ASP A 237 -34.88 -5.59 12.71
CA ASP A 237 -35.82 -6.67 12.33
C ASP A 237 -35.12 -7.72 11.43
N MET A 238 -34.15 -8.46 11.97
CA MET A 238 -33.84 -9.83 11.55
C MET A 238 -33.05 -10.50 12.67
N ASP A 239 -33.73 -11.05 13.67
CA ASP A 239 -33.33 -12.28 14.38
C ASP A 239 -34.32 -12.56 15.51
N ALA A 240 -35.46 -13.13 15.13
CA ALA A 240 -36.37 -13.81 16.05
C ALA A 240 -36.94 -15.06 15.36
N ASN A 241 -36.11 -16.11 15.27
CA ASN A 241 -36.46 -17.54 15.33
C ASN A 241 -35.42 -18.36 14.57
N ASN A 242 -34.58 -19.10 15.30
CA ASN A 242 -34.65 -20.57 15.28
C ASN A 242 -33.72 -21.17 16.34
N ASP A 243 -34.28 -21.59 17.47
CA ASP A 243 -33.73 -22.72 18.19
C ASP A 243 -34.80 -23.82 18.22
N SER A 244 -34.62 -24.83 17.39
CA SER A 244 -35.11 -26.16 17.66
C SER A 244 -34.19 -27.18 17.01
N SER A 245 -33.36 -27.76 17.87
CA SER A 245 -32.68 -29.03 17.68
C SER A 245 -33.61 -30.13 17.13
N GLN A 246 -33.14 -30.88 16.13
CA GLN A 246 -33.37 -32.32 16.08
C GLN A 246 -32.32 -33.07 15.25
N ALA A 247 -31.67 -33.99 15.96
CA ALA A 247 -31.01 -35.24 15.58
C ALA A 247 -30.70 -35.50 14.10
N ALA A 248 -29.41 -35.67 13.84
CA ALA A 248 -28.90 -36.50 12.76
C ALA A 248 -29.35 -37.96 12.96
N ASP A 249 -30.01 -38.53 11.96
CA ASP A 249 -29.99 -39.96 11.74
C ASP A 249 -29.48 -40.24 10.33
N SER A 250 -28.72 -41.32 10.23
CA SER A 250 -27.89 -41.68 9.10
C SER A 250 -28.71 -42.59 8.18
N GLN A 251 -28.78 -42.29 6.89
CA GLN A 251 -28.93 -43.34 5.88
C GLN A 251 -28.39 -42.89 4.53
N ASP A 252 -27.39 -43.67 4.10
CA ASP A 252 -26.79 -43.78 2.78
C ASP A 252 -27.81 -44.41 1.82
N ASP A 253 -28.14 -43.76 0.71
CA ASP A 253 -28.36 -44.45 -0.56
C ASP A 253 -28.27 -43.50 -1.76
N SER A 254 -28.12 -44.09 -2.93
CA SER A 254 -27.21 -43.67 -3.99
C SER A 254 -27.88 -43.17 -5.29
N ASN A 255 -27.20 -42.21 -5.96
CA ASN A 255 -27.32 -41.75 -7.38
C ASN A 255 -28.61 -41.03 -7.87
N PRO A 256 -28.61 -40.31 -9.03
CA PRO A 256 -27.53 -39.66 -9.83
C PRO A 256 -27.85 -38.16 -10.16
N PRO A 257 -26.99 -37.38 -10.86
CA PRO A 257 -27.27 -35.97 -11.15
C PRO A 257 -28.20 -35.80 -12.36
N PRO A 258 -29.08 -34.76 -12.41
CA PRO A 258 -29.78 -34.40 -13.63
C PRO A 258 -28.92 -33.50 -14.53
N PRO A 259 -29.18 -33.51 -15.86
CA PRO A 259 -28.29 -32.97 -16.87
C PRO A 259 -28.58 -31.50 -17.23
N ASP A 260 -27.61 -30.90 -17.92
CA ASP A 260 -27.70 -29.66 -18.67
C ASP A 260 -28.91 -29.61 -19.61
N GLN A 261 -29.66 -28.50 -19.59
CA GLN A 261 -30.37 -27.97 -20.75
C GLN A 261 -30.33 -26.44 -20.77
N GLU A 262 -29.83 -25.93 -21.91
CA GLU A 262 -29.96 -24.56 -22.40
C GLU A 262 -31.44 -24.23 -22.65
N GLU A 263 -31.90 -23.02 -22.28
CA GLU A 263 -32.26 -21.96 -23.25
C GLU A 263 -32.98 -20.78 -22.57
N ASN A 264 -32.55 -19.59 -22.99
CA ASN A 264 -33.32 -18.35 -23.22
C ASN A 264 -34.53 -18.03 -22.34
N THR A 265 -34.44 -16.90 -21.63
CA THR A 265 -35.34 -15.75 -21.87
C THR A 265 -34.70 -14.46 -21.35
N SER A 266 -34.71 -13.43 -22.21
CA SER A 266 -34.27 -12.06 -21.97
C SER A 266 -35.14 -11.35 -20.91
N PRO A 267 -34.57 -10.45 -20.07
CA PRO A 267 -35.37 -9.43 -19.41
C PRO A 267 -35.35 -8.13 -20.25
N GLN A 268 -36.54 -7.66 -20.59
CA GLN A 268 -36.79 -6.32 -21.10
C GLN A 268 -36.29 -5.25 -20.13
N GLN A 269 -35.67 -4.22 -20.70
CA GLN A 269 -35.40 -2.95 -20.06
C GLN A 269 -36.71 -2.17 -19.89
N GLU A 270 -36.95 -1.64 -18.69
CA GLU A 270 -37.72 -0.42 -18.50
C GLU A 270 -36.74 0.65 -18.01
N GLU A 271 -36.48 1.60 -18.91
CA GLU A 271 -35.82 2.88 -18.63
C GLU A 271 -36.86 3.82 -18.00
N GLN A 272 -36.53 4.43 -16.85
CA GLN A 272 -37.11 5.70 -16.45
C GLN A 272 -35.97 6.71 -16.32
N GLU A 273 -35.96 7.65 -17.27
CA GLU A 273 -35.15 8.86 -17.29
C GLU A 273 -35.69 9.85 -16.24
N GLU A 274 -34.81 10.44 -15.43
CA GLU A 274 -35.03 11.76 -14.85
C GLU A 274 -33.88 12.69 -15.26
N GLU A 275 -34.25 13.74 -15.99
CA GLU A 275 -33.41 14.84 -16.47
C GLU A 275 -32.89 15.69 -15.30
N ILE A 276 -31.58 15.98 -15.28
CA ILE A 276 -31.01 17.06 -14.47
C ILE A 276 -30.71 18.24 -15.40
N SER A 277 -31.42 19.35 -15.16
CA SER A 277 -31.29 20.63 -15.83
C SER A 277 -29.98 21.34 -15.44
N GLN A 278 -29.16 21.71 -16.42
CA GLN A 278 -28.08 22.69 -16.27
C GLN A 278 -28.57 24.09 -16.64
N PRO A 279 -28.17 25.16 -15.92
CA PRO A 279 -28.18 26.51 -16.46
C PRO A 279 -26.82 26.89 -17.04
N GLN A 280 -26.86 27.38 -18.28
CA GLN A 280 -25.78 28.04 -19.01
C GLN A 280 -25.29 29.33 -18.33
N LEU A 281 -23.99 29.63 -18.45
CA LEU A 281 -23.50 31.00 -18.45
C LEU A 281 -22.71 31.26 -19.75
N MET A 282 -23.18 32.28 -20.47
CA MET A 282 -22.62 32.82 -21.70
C MET A 282 -21.56 33.89 -21.42
N ALA A 283 -20.67 33.98 -22.40
CA ALA A 283 -19.57 34.91 -22.62
C ALA A 283 -19.81 36.39 -22.26
N GLY A 284 -18.73 37.01 -21.77
CA GLY A 284 -18.52 38.46 -21.75
C GLY A 284 -17.04 38.76 -22.07
N SER A 285 -16.83 39.43 -23.20
CA SER A 285 -15.57 39.87 -23.80
C SER A 285 -15.04 41.21 -23.25
N SER A 286 -13.71 41.38 -23.17
CA SER A 286 -12.89 42.60 -23.40
C SER A 286 -11.54 42.43 -22.66
N GLU A 287 -10.42 42.28 -23.37
CA GLU A 287 -9.48 43.29 -23.90
C GLU A 287 -8.32 43.63 -22.95
N SER A 288 -7.18 43.94 -23.59
CA SER A 288 -5.88 44.43 -23.04
C SER A 288 -4.93 43.34 -22.54
N SER A 289 -3.65 43.27 -22.92
CA SER A 289 -2.83 44.03 -23.87
C SER A 289 -1.49 43.30 -24.01
N SER A 290 -1.02 43.20 -25.24
CA SER A 290 0.30 42.74 -25.67
C SER A 290 1.41 43.72 -25.32
N GLU A 291 2.56 43.22 -24.87
CA GLU A 291 3.86 43.89 -25.05
C GLU A 291 4.94 42.82 -25.26
N PHE A 292 5.28 42.59 -26.53
CA PHE A 292 6.55 41.97 -26.95
C PHE A 292 7.39 43.09 -27.55
N ALA A 293 8.59 43.30 -27.01
CA ALA A 293 9.59 44.18 -27.59
C ALA A 293 10.33 43.44 -28.71
N GLU A 294 10.34 44.04 -29.89
CA GLU A 294 11.17 43.68 -31.02
C GLU A 294 12.57 44.29 -30.82
N GLU A 295 13.63 43.48 -30.94
CA GLU A 295 14.98 43.97 -31.20
C GLU A 295 15.43 43.47 -32.58
N GLU A 296 15.74 44.45 -33.42
CA GLU A 296 16.28 44.34 -34.77
C GLU A 296 17.58 43.50 -34.77
N ARG A 297 17.71 42.60 -35.77
CA ARG A 297 19.02 42.07 -36.17
C ARG A 297 19.28 42.39 -37.62
N ASP A 298 20.29 43.23 -37.77
CA ASP A 298 20.92 43.69 -38.99
C ASP A 298 21.52 42.52 -39.80
N ALA A 299 21.36 42.61 -41.12
CA ALA A 299 21.80 41.62 -42.08
C ALA A 299 23.22 41.96 -42.56
N SER A 300 24.18 41.07 -42.30
CA SER A 300 25.45 41.06 -43.03
C SER A 300 25.69 39.68 -43.64
N MET A 301 25.56 39.65 -44.98
CA MET A 301 26.01 38.58 -45.86
C MET A 301 27.48 38.82 -46.22
N GLY A 302 28.30 37.78 -46.10
CA GLY A 302 29.69 37.78 -46.56
C GLY A 302 30.22 36.35 -46.68
N GLU A 303 30.41 35.91 -47.92
CA GLU A 303 31.04 34.69 -48.46
C GLU A 303 32.29 34.24 -47.66
N GLY A 304 32.67 32.98 -47.52
CA GLY A 304 32.41 31.75 -48.25
C GLY A 304 33.74 30.98 -48.32
N THR A 305 33.86 29.86 -47.61
CA THR A 305 34.86 28.81 -47.92
C THR A 305 34.24 27.45 -47.64
N GLY A 306 34.07 26.67 -48.71
CA GLY A 306 33.49 25.35 -48.66
C GLY A 306 34.49 24.32 -48.15
N GLU A 307 34.17 23.72 -47.01
CA GLU A 307 34.55 22.34 -46.69
C GLU A 307 33.28 21.59 -46.27
N ALA A 308 33.05 20.46 -46.92
CA ALA A 308 31.90 19.61 -46.71
C ALA A 308 31.97 18.92 -45.33
N ALA A 309 31.33 19.54 -44.33
CA ALA A 309 30.96 18.84 -43.10
C ALA A 309 29.69 18.02 -43.39
N GLY A 310 29.76 16.70 -43.18
CA GLY A 310 28.60 15.79 -43.22
C GLY A 310 27.48 16.29 -42.29
N PRO A 311 26.25 15.73 -42.35
CA PRO A 311 25.10 16.28 -41.65
C PRO A 311 25.39 16.30 -40.15
N GLY A 312 25.82 17.47 -39.67
CA GLY A 312 25.94 17.78 -38.27
C GLY A 312 24.53 17.67 -37.75
N ARG A 313 24.28 16.65 -36.92
CA ARG A 313 23.19 16.68 -35.96
C ARG A 313 23.33 18.00 -35.21
N GLN A 314 22.57 19.01 -35.63
CA GLN A 314 22.16 20.04 -34.71
C GLN A 314 21.61 19.30 -33.48
N PRO A 315 21.99 19.66 -32.25
CA PRO A 315 21.26 19.15 -31.11
C PRO A 315 19.82 19.59 -31.33
N GLU A 316 18.96 18.62 -31.66
CA GLU A 316 17.52 18.83 -31.61
C GLU A 316 17.26 19.23 -30.16
N ASN A 317 17.14 20.53 -29.92
CA ASN A 317 16.56 21.05 -28.70
C ASN A 317 15.10 20.62 -28.76
N GLU A 318 14.83 19.37 -28.34
CA GLU A 318 13.48 18.85 -28.19
C GLU A 318 12.68 19.81 -27.30
N PRO A 319 11.41 20.10 -27.64
CA PRO A 319 10.68 21.19 -27.01
C PRO A 319 10.37 20.90 -25.53
N GLY A 320 10.81 21.78 -24.61
CA GLY A 320 10.21 21.93 -23.27
C GLY A 320 10.50 20.84 -22.24
N LEU A 321 11.72 20.28 -22.22
CA LEU A 321 12.09 19.15 -21.34
C LEU A 321 12.27 19.48 -19.85
N THR A 322 12.19 20.75 -19.43
CA THR A 322 12.27 21.13 -18.01
C THR A 322 11.28 22.27 -17.71
N ALA A 323 10.85 22.42 -16.45
CA ALA A 323 10.14 23.62 -16.02
C ALA A 323 10.93 24.87 -16.44
N ARG A 324 10.24 25.98 -16.78
CA ARG A 324 10.92 27.25 -17.07
C ARG A 324 11.88 27.57 -15.91
N GLY A 325 13.19 27.52 -16.18
CA GLY A 325 14.24 27.84 -15.21
C GLY A 325 14.90 26.65 -14.49
N TYR A 326 14.45 25.41 -14.70
CA TYR A 326 15.16 24.24 -14.14
C TYR A 326 16.34 23.82 -15.03
N HIS A 327 17.52 23.68 -14.41
CA HIS A 327 18.70 23.11 -15.03
C HIS A 327 19.62 22.43 -13.99
N PRO A 328 20.41 21.43 -14.39
CA PRO A 328 21.50 20.95 -13.57
C PRO A 328 22.69 21.90 -13.59
N TYR A 329 23.46 21.95 -12.50
CA TYR A 329 24.75 22.63 -12.49
C TYR A 329 25.75 21.91 -13.40
N THR A 330 25.81 20.58 -13.25
CA THR A 330 26.58 19.69 -14.10
C THR A 330 25.96 18.29 -14.09
N THR A 331 26.09 17.56 -15.19
CA THR A 331 25.71 16.15 -15.31
C THR A 331 26.92 15.21 -15.29
N GLN A 332 28.13 15.76 -15.15
CA GLN A 332 29.39 15.00 -15.25
C GLN A 332 29.49 13.85 -14.25
N PHE A 333 28.87 14.01 -13.08
CA PHE A 333 28.98 13.07 -11.97
C PHE A 333 27.76 12.17 -11.80
N ASP A 334 26.73 12.37 -12.62
CA ASP A 334 25.53 11.53 -12.64
C ASP A 334 25.88 10.15 -13.18
N GLU A 335 25.25 9.10 -12.64
CA GLU A 335 25.53 7.72 -13.06
C GLU A 335 24.25 6.92 -13.33
N GLU A 336 24.26 6.16 -14.42
CA GLU A 336 23.34 5.04 -14.68
C GLU A 336 24.11 3.74 -14.44
N ILE A 337 23.66 2.92 -13.50
CA ILE A 337 24.38 1.72 -13.05
C ILE A 337 23.46 0.52 -12.92
N ARG A 338 23.98 -0.68 -13.21
CA ARG A 338 23.25 -1.93 -12.99
C ARG A 338 23.36 -2.38 -11.55
N ALA A 339 22.34 -3.06 -11.05
CA ALA A 339 22.32 -3.56 -9.68
C ALA A 339 23.52 -4.47 -9.34
N GLU A 340 23.95 -5.28 -10.30
CA GLU A 340 25.09 -6.23 -10.18
C GLU A 340 26.45 -5.52 -10.01
N GLU A 341 26.55 -4.26 -10.44
CA GLU A 341 27.79 -3.47 -10.34
C GLU A 341 27.89 -2.73 -9.00
N LEU A 342 26.77 -2.60 -8.27
CA LEU A 342 26.74 -1.90 -6.99
C LEU A 342 27.10 -2.80 -5.82
N CYS A 343 26.89 -4.11 -5.91
CA CYS A 343 26.92 -5.01 -4.77
C CYS A 343 27.45 -6.40 -5.18
N ASP A 344 28.25 -6.99 -4.31
CA ASP A 344 28.87 -8.29 -4.59
C ASP A 344 27.81 -9.40 -4.71
N PRO A 345 28.03 -10.43 -5.56
CA PRO A 345 27.03 -11.48 -5.80
C PRO A 345 26.57 -12.23 -4.53
N GLU A 346 27.47 -12.42 -3.56
CA GLU A 346 27.15 -13.06 -2.27
C GLU A 346 26.23 -12.19 -1.41
N GLU A 347 26.52 -10.89 -1.34
CA GLU A 347 25.69 -9.93 -0.61
C GLU A 347 24.31 -9.79 -1.27
N LEU A 348 24.25 -9.69 -2.61
CA LEU A 348 22.99 -9.70 -3.37
C LEU A 348 22.17 -10.95 -3.10
N SER A 349 22.81 -12.13 -3.02
CA SER A 349 22.13 -13.38 -2.71
C SER A 349 21.54 -13.38 -1.29
N ARG A 350 22.28 -12.83 -0.31
CA ARG A 350 21.79 -12.66 1.08
C ARG A 350 20.60 -11.71 1.14
N LEU A 351 20.69 -10.54 0.50
CA LEU A 351 19.61 -9.56 0.45
C LEU A 351 18.39 -10.12 -0.28
N ARG A 352 18.59 -10.90 -1.34
CA ARG A 352 17.50 -11.62 -2.02
C ARG A 352 16.81 -12.60 -1.08
N HIS A 353 17.57 -13.35 -0.29
CA HIS A 353 16.99 -14.29 0.67
C HIS A 353 16.12 -13.56 1.71
N GLN A 354 16.55 -12.39 2.18
CA GLN A 354 15.74 -11.55 3.05
C GLN A 354 14.44 -11.10 2.39
N LEU A 355 14.47 -10.68 1.13
CA LEU A 355 13.28 -10.34 0.36
C LEU A 355 12.35 -11.56 0.17
N ASP A 356 12.92 -12.75 -0.05
CA ASP A 356 12.14 -13.99 -0.17
C ASP A 356 11.38 -14.35 1.10
N LEU A 357 11.99 -14.15 2.26
CA LEU A 357 11.32 -14.37 3.55
C LEU A 357 10.12 -13.44 3.73
N GLN A 358 10.22 -12.19 3.28
CA GLN A 358 9.11 -11.25 3.27
C GLN A 358 8.02 -11.64 2.26
N LEU A 359 8.41 -12.14 1.08
CA LEU A 359 7.46 -12.56 0.05
C LEU A 359 6.73 -13.88 0.39
N ALA A 360 7.32 -14.73 1.22
CA ALA A 360 6.74 -16.03 1.58
C ALA A 360 5.35 -15.89 2.22
N THR A 361 5.13 -14.84 3.01
CA THR A 361 3.81 -14.55 3.62
C THR A 361 2.78 -14.09 2.59
N LEU A 362 3.22 -13.53 1.46
CA LEU A 362 2.37 -12.94 0.42
C LEU A 362 2.06 -13.90 -0.74
N HIS A 363 2.65 -15.11 -0.79
CA HIS A 363 2.51 -16.06 -1.90
C HIS A 363 1.05 -16.39 -2.29
N GLY A 364 0.15 -16.51 -1.30
CA GLY A 364 -1.28 -16.77 -1.54
C GLY A 364 -2.02 -15.60 -2.17
N VAL A 365 -1.65 -14.36 -1.82
CA VAL A 365 -2.19 -13.14 -2.43
C VAL A 365 -1.71 -13.03 -3.87
N VAL A 366 -0.41 -13.24 -4.12
CA VAL A 366 0.20 -13.14 -5.46
C VAL A 366 -0.38 -14.16 -6.44
N SER A 367 -0.60 -15.39 -6.02
CA SER A 367 -1.16 -16.43 -6.90
C SER A 367 -2.59 -16.11 -7.32
N ARG A 368 -3.40 -15.58 -6.39
CA ARG A 368 -4.77 -15.12 -6.69
C ARG A 368 -4.77 -13.90 -7.60
N LEU A 369 -3.87 -12.94 -7.35
CA LEU A 369 -3.65 -11.76 -8.20
C LEU A 369 -3.34 -12.18 -9.64
N ALA A 370 -2.33 -13.03 -9.81
CA ALA A 370 -1.88 -13.49 -11.11
C ALA A 370 -2.99 -14.22 -11.87
N ASN A 371 -3.71 -15.13 -11.21
CA ASN A 371 -4.81 -15.84 -11.85
C ASN A 371 -5.99 -14.93 -12.21
N ARG A 372 -6.23 -13.85 -11.45
CA ARG A 372 -7.32 -12.90 -11.75
C ARG A 372 -6.94 -11.96 -12.88
N LEU A 373 -5.71 -11.44 -12.88
CA LEU A 373 -5.18 -10.63 -13.98
C LEU A 373 -5.11 -11.45 -15.27
N GLN A 374 -4.56 -12.67 -15.21
CA GLN A 374 -4.51 -13.59 -16.34
C GLN A 374 -5.90 -13.89 -16.89
N ARG A 375 -6.89 -14.20 -16.03
CA ARG A 375 -8.28 -14.42 -16.47
C ARG A 375 -8.90 -13.18 -17.11
N ARG A 376 -8.68 -11.98 -16.57
CA ARG A 376 -9.20 -10.75 -17.18
C ARG A 376 -8.55 -10.44 -18.52
N LEU A 377 -7.23 -10.58 -18.62
CA LEU A 377 -6.51 -10.42 -19.88
C LEU A 377 -6.96 -11.48 -20.90
N MET A 378 -7.18 -12.73 -20.49
CA MET A 378 -7.75 -13.79 -21.34
C MET A 378 -9.22 -13.53 -21.71
N ALA A 379 -10.02 -12.92 -20.84
CA ALA A 379 -11.40 -12.55 -21.16
C ALA A 379 -11.45 -11.42 -22.20
N GLN A 380 -10.48 -10.49 -22.20
CA GLN A 380 -10.30 -9.53 -23.29
C GLN A 380 -9.80 -10.20 -24.59
N GLN A 381 -9.26 -11.43 -24.53
CA GLN A 381 -8.90 -12.24 -25.70
C GLN A 381 -10.09 -13.00 -26.30
N THR A 382 -11.34 -12.69 -25.92
CA THR A 382 -12.50 -13.38 -26.51
C THR A 382 -12.45 -13.20 -28.03
N ARG A 383 -12.26 -14.31 -28.73
CA ARG A 383 -12.05 -14.42 -30.17
C ARG A 383 -13.18 -13.68 -30.88
N SER A 384 -12.83 -12.67 -31.67
CA SER A 384 -13.81 -11.99 -32.53
C SER A 384 -13.70 -12.57 -33.94
N TRP A 385 -14.84 -12.98 -34.48
CA TRP A 385 -14.94 -13.47 -35.85
C TRP A 385 -15.37 -12.32 -36.76
N SER A 386 -14.62 -12.09 -37.83
CA SER A 386 -15.13 -11.32 -38.97
C SER A 386 -15.95 -12.25 -39.85
N PHE A 387 -17.23 -11.92 -40.03
CA PHE A 387 -18.16 -12.62 -40.92
C PHE A 387 -18.30 -11.85 -42.24
N ASP A 388 -19.00 -12.44 -43.21
CA ASP A 388 -19.24 -11.83 -44.52
C ASP A 388 -17.93 -11.51 -45.28
N LEU A 389 -16.99 -12.44 -45.28
CA LEU A 389 -15.75 -12.32 -46.05
C LEU A 389 -15.85 -13.12 -47.36
N GLU A 390 -15.11 -12.67 -48.38
CA GLU A 390 -14.99 -13.37 -49.66
C GLU A 390 -14.03 -14.56 -49.60
N GLU A 391 -13.16 -14.60 -48.59
CA GLU A 391 -12.19 -15.67 -48.34
C GLU A 391 -12.07 -15.97 -46.83
N GLY A 392 -11.61 -17.17 -46.48
CA GLY A 392 -11.42 -17.59 -45.10
C GLY A 392 -11.98 -18.99 -44.80
N ILE A 393 -12.37 -19.22 -43.54
CA ILE A 393 -13.03 -20.45 -43.10
C ILE A 393 -14.52 -20.34 -43.47
N LEU A 394 -15.10 -21.37 -44.06
CA LEU A 394 -16.51 -21.32 -44.48
C LEU A 394 -17.44 -21.24 -43.25
N ASP A 395 -18.37 -20.28 -43.24
CA ASP A 395 -19.33 -20.13 -42.14
C ASP A 395 -20.49 -21.12 -42.28
N ALA A 396 -20.45 -22.20 -41.49
CA ALA A 396 -21.45 -23.27 -41.54
C ALA A 396 -22.90 -22.76 -41.35
N GLY A 397 -23.10 -21.69 -40.57
CA GLY A 397 -24.42 -21.09 -40.36
C GLY A 397 -25.00 -20.41 -41.61
N ARG A 398 -24.18 -20.15 -42.61
CA ARG A 398 -24.55 -19.43 -43.85
C ARG A 398 -24.46 -20.30 -45.10
N LEU A 399 -24.25 -21.61 -44.95
CA LEU A 399 -24.23 -22.59 -46.04
C LEU A 399 -25.48 -22.53 -46.92
N SER A 400 -26.65 -22.25 -46.32
CA SER A 400 -27.92 -22.11 -47.05
C SER A 400 -27.89 -20.99 -48.09
N ARG A 401 -27.15 -19.91 -47.84
CA ARG A 401 -27.00 -18.77 -48.77
C ARG A 401 -26.23 -19.15 -50.03
N ILE A 402 -25.24 -20.03 -49.91
CA ILE A 402 -24.48 -20.56 -51.06
C ILE A 402 -25.40 -21.36 -51.99
N VAL A 403 -26.33 -22.13 -51.42
CA VAL A 403 -27.29 -22.94 -52.19
C VAL A 403 -28.36 -22.08 -52.84
N VAL A 404 -28.91 -21.10 -52.11
CA VAL A 404 -30.03 -20.27 -52.58
C VAL A 404 -29.58 -19.18 -53.56
N ASN A 405 -28.38 -18.62 -53.37
CA ASN A 405 -27.85 -17.58 -54.25
C ASN A 405 -26.32 -17.69 -54.38
N PRO A 406 -25.84 -18.50 -55.34
CA PRO A 406 -24.41 -18.76 -55.56
C PRO A 406 -23.57 -17.53 -55.93
N MET A 407 -24.21 -16.41 -56.29
CA MET A 407 -23.51 -15.18 -56.72
C MET A 407 -23.11 -14.27 -55.54
N LEU A 408 -23.43 -14.63 -54.29
CA LEU A 408 -23.04 -13.88 -53.09
C LEU A 408 -21.75 -14.47 -52.48
N SER A 409 -20.62 -13.79 -52.69
CA SER A 409 -19.26 -14.20 -52.26
C SER A 409 -19.04 -14.19 -50.74
N LEU A 410 -19.85 -13.46 -49.97
CA LEU A 410 -19.63 -13.17 -48.54
C LEU A 410 -20.09 -14.32 -47.59
N SER A 411 -19.58 -15.53 -47.79
CA SER A 411 -19.96 -16.73 -47.01
C SER A 411 -18.84 -17.27 -46.10
N TYR A 412 -17.71 -16.57 -46.05
CA TYR A 412 -16.57 -16.94 -45.22
C TYR A 412 -16.51 -16.11 -43.94
N LYS A 413 -15.88 -16.71 -42.93
CA LYS A 413 -15.49 -16.08 -41.68
C LYS A 413 -14.00 -16.27 -41.46
N GLN A 414 -13.38 -15.29 -40.83
CA GLN A 414 -11.98 -15.37 -40.42
C GLN A 414 -11.90 -15.01 -38.95
N GLU A 415 -11.10 -15.79 -38.22
CA GLU A 415 -10.75 -15.42 -36.86
C GLU A 415 -9.88 -14.16 -36.94
N LYS A 416 -10.29 -13.06 -36.30
CA LYS A 416 -9.40 -11.91 -36.18
C LYS A 416 -8.26 -12.30 -35.25
N ASP A 417 -7.03 -12.18 -35.73
CA ASP A 417 -5.87 -12.11 -34.86
C ASP A 417 -6.05 -10.91 -33.94
N THR A 418 -6.21 -11.19 -32.65
CA THR A 418 -6.25 -10.13 -31.65
C THR A 418 -4.84 -9.56 -31.53
N GLU A 419 -4.65 -8.29 -31.89
CA GLU A 419 -3.44 -7.52 -31.54
C GLU A 419 -3.40 -7.29 -30.02
N PHE A 420 -3.23 -8.35 -29.23
CA PHE A 420 -2.80 -8.21 -27.86
C PHE A 420 -1.33 -8.60 -27.78
N ARG A 421 -0.54 -7.75 -27.10
CA ARG A 421 0.87 -7.91 -26.70
C ARG A 421 1.89 -7.11 -27.49
N ASP A 422 1.73 -5.80 -27.47
CA ASP A 422 2.91 -4.95 -27.58
C ASP A 422 2.87 -3.89 -26.47
N THR A 423 2.81 -4.38 -25.22
CA THR A 423 2.78 -3.54 -24.02
C THR A 423 4.07 -3.72 -23.23
N VAL A 424 4.66 -2.59 -22.83
CA VAL A 424 5.75 -2.51 -21.86
C VAL A 424 5.32 -1.70 -20.64
N VAL A 425 5.73 -2.18 -19.46
CA VAL A 425 5.56 -1.50 -18.18
C VAL A 425 6.93 -1.19 -17.60
N THR A 426 7.24 0.07 -17.33
CA THR A 426 8.44 0.47 -16.57
C THR A 426 8.01 0.85 -15.16
N LEU A 427 8.58 0.17 -14.16
CA LEU A 427 8.43 0.51 -12.74
C LEU A 427 9.61 1.40 -12.33
N LEU A 428 9.34 2.62 -11.90
CA LEU A 428 10.33 3.55 -11.36
C LEU A 428 10.15 3.65 -9.85
N ILE A 429 11.12 3.16 -9.09
CA ILE A 429 11.03 3.03 -7.63
C ILE A 429 11.94 4.06 -6.96
N ASP A 430 11.37 4.80 -6.02
CA ASP A 430 12.12 5.73 -5.20
C ASP A 430 13.01 4.98 -4.20
N ASN A 431 14.30 5.29 -4.22
CA ASN A 431 15.30 4.82 -3.27
C ASN A 431 15.75 5.96 -2.34
N SER A 432 14.87 6.89 -2.00
CA SER A 432 15.09 7.97 -1.03
C SER A 432 15.20 7.48 0.42
N GLY A 433 15.75 8.33 1.27
CA GLY A 433 15.99 8.06 2.68
C GLY A 433 14.71 7.95 3.50
N SER A 434 13.63 8.61 3.07
CA SER A 434 12.29 8.48 3.65
C SER A 434 11.70 7.08 3.42
N MET A 435 12.12 6.39 2.34
CA MET A 435 11.71 5.02 2.07
C MET A 435 12.32 3.99 3.03
N ARG A 436 13.23 4.38 3.93
CA ARG A 436 13.98 3.44 4.78
C ARG A 436 13.08 2.60 5.68
N GLY A 437 13.39 1.31 5.78
CA GLY A 437 12.70 0.36 6.64
C GLY A 437 11.52 -0.31 5.92
N ARG A 438 10.31 -0.08 6.40
CA ARG A 438 9.09 -0.73 5.88
C ARG A 438 8.75 -0.26 4.45
N PRO A 439 8.78 1.04 4.08
CA PRO A 439 8.35 1.49 2.76
C PRO A 439 9.14 0.86 1.60
N ILE A 440 10.47 0.82 1.67
CA ILE A 440 11.31 0.18 0.64
C ILE A 440 11.09 -1.34 0.56
N SER A 441 10.81 -1.98 1.71
CA SER A 441 10.48 -3.42 1.73
C SER A 441 9.15 -3.69 1.01
N VAL A 442 8.16 -2.81 1.21
CA VAL A 442 6.90 -2.83 0.48
C VAL A 442 7.16 -2.59 -1.00
N ALA A 443 7.92 -1.56 -1.39
CA ALA A 443 8.24 -1.23 -2.78
C ALA A 443 8.95 -2.39 -3.51
N ALA A 444 9.94 -3.01 -2.88
CA ALA A 444 10.65 -4.17 -3.43
C ALA A 444 9.72 -5.36 -3.64
N SER A 445 8.83 -5.61 -2.67
CA SER A 445 7.80 -6.64 -2.78
C SER A 445 6.81 -6.33 -3.90
N CYS A 446 6.36 -5.08 -4.03
CA CYS A 446 5.49 -4.61 -5.12
C CYS A 446 6.14 -4.89 -6.48
N GLY A 447 7.38 -4.42 -6.66
CA GLY A 447 8.13 -4.57 -7.90
C GLY A 447 8.31 -6.02 -8.31
N ASP A 448 8.65 -6.90 -7.37
CA ASP A 448 8.77 -8.34 -7.63
C ASP A 448 7.42 -8.96 -8.03
N ILE A 449 6.37 -8.72 -7.24
CA ILE A 449 5.03 -9.27 -7.47
C ILE A 449 4.48 -8.82 -8.83
N LEU A 450 4.59 -7.54 -9.15
CA LEU A 450 4.18 -6.95 -10.42
C LEU A 450 4.92 -7.58 -11.59
N ALA A 451 6.24 -7.55 -11.56
CA ALA A 451 7.05 -8.04 -12.67
C ALA A 451 6.79 -9.53 -12.92
N ARG A 452 6.75 -10.33 -11.85
CA ARG A 452 6.43 -11.76 -11.94
C ARG A 452 5.03 -12.02 -12.50
N THR A 453 4.06 -11.18 -12.17
CA THR A 453 2.66 -11.35 -12.60
C THR A 453 2.44 -10.89 -14.04
N LEU A 454 2.98 -9.74 -14.41
CA LEU A 454 2.87 -9.16 -15.75
C LEU A 454 3.62 -9.99 -16.80
N GLU A 455 4.82 -10.48 -16.48
CA GLU A 455 5.57 -11.35 -17.40
C GLU A 455 4.87 -12.69 -17.65
N ARG A 456 4.21 -13.26 -16.64
CA ARG A 456 3.35 -14.46 -16.84
C ARG A 456 2.21 -14.19 -17.81
N CYS A 457 1.78 -12.95 -17.95
CA CYS A 457 0.74 -12.51 -18.89
C CYS A 457 1.30 -12.10 -20.27
N GLY A 458 2.63 -12.16 -20.46
CA GLY A 458 3.30 -11.80 -21.72
C GLY A 458 3.59 -10.31 -21.88
N VAL A 459 3.54 -9.53 -20.80
CA VAL A 459 3.89 -8.10 -20.78
C VAL A 459 5.36 -7.93 -20.41
N LYS A 460 6.11 -7.11 -21.15
CA LYS A 460 7.51 -6.82 -20.79
C LYS A 460 7.57 -5.83 -19.64
N VAL A 461 8.49 -6.04 -18.71
CA VAL A 461 8.61 -5.20 -17.51
C VAL A 461 10.04 -4.71 -17.31
N GLU A 462 10.22 -3.42 -17.15
CA GLU A 462 11.49 -2.81 -16.70
C GLU A 462 11.35 -2.40 -15.22
N ILE A 463 12.40 -2.57 -14.43
CA ILE A 463 12.43 -2.14 -13.02
C ILE A 463 13.65 -1.25 -12.82
N LEU A 464 13.37 0.00 -12.49
CA LEU A 464 14.31 1.09 -12.31
C LEU A 464 14.24 1.60 -10.87
N GLY A 465 15.37 2.09 -10.36
CA GLY A 465 15.49 2.78 -9.10
C GLY A 465 16.15 4.14 -9.29
N PHE A 466 15.86 5.09 -8.40
CA PHE A 466 16.53 6.39 -8.42
C PHE A 466 16.83 6.89 -7.02
N THR A 467 18.00 7.51 -6.86
CA THR A 467 18.44 8.21 -5.65
C THR A 467 19.62 9.13 -6.03
N THR A 468 20.29 9.73 -5.06
CA THR A 468 21.52 10.49 -5.27
C THR A 468 22.76 9.66 -4.91
N ARG A 469 23.92 10.01 -5.48
CA ARG A 469 25.19 9.31 -5.15
C ARG A 469 25.61 9.59 -3.72
N ALA A 470 25.45 10.83 -3.28
CA ALA A 470 25.86 11.31 -1.97
C ALA A 470 24.74 12.11 -1.30
N TRP A 471 24.84 12.20 0.02
CA TRP A 471 24.06 13.17 0.78
C TRP A 471 24.65 14.55 0.58
N LYS A 472 23.79 15.56 0.45
CA LYS A 472 24.16 16.97 0.45
C LYS A 472 25.14 17.35 -0.67
N GLY A 473 24.84 16.95 -1.90
CA GLY A 473 25.38 17.61 -3.09
C GLY A 473 26.60 16.99 -3.76
N GLY A 474 27.21 15.94 -3.19
CA GLY A 474 28.28 15.18 -3.87
C GLY A 474 29.36 16.03 -4.54
N GLN A 475 29.84 15.57 -5.70
CA GLN A 475 30.90 16.23 -6.46
C GLN A 475 30.40 17.46 -7.23
N SER A 476 29.12 17.48 -7.64
CA SER A 476 28.52 18.65 -8.29
C SER A 476 28.57 19.89 -7.40
N ARG A 477 28.24 19.74 -6.12
CA ARG A 477 28.36 20.82 -5.13
C ARG A 477 29.81 21.21 -4.86
N GLU A 478 30.72 20.24 -4.75
CA GLU A 478 32.14 20.52 -4.55
C GLU A 478 32.73 21.34 -5.72
N LEU A 479 32.39 20.98 -6.96
CA LEU A 479 32.80 21.73 -8.15
C LEU A 479 32.23 23.15 -8.16
N TRP A 480 30.96 23.31 -7.79
CA TRP A 480 30.33 24.63 -7.67
C TRP A 480 31.04 25.52 -6.62
N LEU A 481 31.41 24.94 -5.48
CA LEU A 481 32.17 25.64 -4.44
C LEU A 481 33.56 26.05 -4.93
N GLN A 482 34.26 25.15 -5.64
CA GLN A 482 35.58 25.41 -6.22
C GLN A 482 35.54 26.51 -7.30
N ASN A 483 34.45 26.58 -8.07
CA ASN A 483 34.23 27.60 -9.09
C ASN A 483 33.76 28.95 -8.54
N GLY A 484 33.85 29.17 -7.22
CA GLY A 484 33.54 30.45 -6.60
C GLY A 484 32.05 30.73 -6.40
N LYS A 485 31.21 29.69 -6.39
CA LYS A 485 29.76 29.78 -6.15
C LYS A 485 29.03 30.71 -7.14
N PRO A 486 29.08 30.45 -8.46
CA PRO A 486 28.29 31.22 -9.41
C PRO A 486 26.79 31.24 -9.00
N PRO A 487 26.10 32.38 -9.18
CA PRO A 487 24.68 32.50 -8.85
C PRO A 487 23.83 31.59 -9.75
N GLU A 488 22.63 31.26 -9.27
CA GLU A 488 21.65 30.42 -9.99
C GLU A 488 22.27 29.09 -10.48
N PRO A 489 22.86 28.26 -9.60
CA PRO A 489 23.54 27.05 -10.04
C PRO A 489 22.58 25.91 -10.47
N GLY A 490 21.30 25.98 -10.12
CA GLY A 490 20.34 24.91 -10.36
C GLY A 490 20.60 23.68 -9.50
N ARG A 491 20.37 22.45 -10.02
CA ARG A 491 20.61 21.21 -9.26
C ARG A 491 22.10 21.05 -8.92
N LEU A 492 22.37 20.74 -7.65
CA LEU A 492 23.71 20.60 -7.10
C LEU A 492 24.09 19.18 -6.63
N ASN A 493 23.25 18.16 -6.77
CA ASN A 493 23.57 16.81 -6.26
C ASN A 493 23.60 15.75 -7.35
N ASP A 494 24.64 14.92 -7.36
CA ASP A 494 24.87 13.87 -8.33
C ASP A 494 23.76 12.81 -8.31
N LEU A 495 23.22 12.48 -9.48
CA LEU A 495 22.17 11.47 -9.62
C LEU A 495 22.74 10.06 -9.65
N ARG A 496 21.97 9.11 -9.12
CA ARG A 496 22.19 7.67 -9.26
C ARG A 496 20.91 7.01 -9.75
N HIS A 497 20.94 6.58 -11.00
CA HIS A 497 19.89 5.81 -11.63
C HIS A 497 20.29 4.32 -11.68
N ILE A 498 19.42 3.45 -11.17
CA ILE A 498 19.72 2.04 -10.97
C ILE A 498 18.83 1.21 -11.89
N ILE A 499 19.44 0.33 -12.68
CA ILE A 499 18.70 -0.68 -13.44
C ILE A 499 18.73 -1.99 -12.66
N TYR A 500 17.61 -2.34 -12.03
CA TYR A 500 17.44 -3.65 -11.39
C TYR A 500 17.15 -4.73 -12.44
N LYS A 501 16.32 -4.39 -13.43
CA LYS A 501 15.90 -5.29 -14.51
C LYS A 501 15.58 -4.48 -15.76
N SER A 502 16.20 -4.81 -16.89
CA SER A 502 15.81 -4.24 -18.19
C SER A 502 14.54 -4.91 -18.74
N ALA A 503 13.81 -4.20 -19.62
CA ALA A 503 12.56 -4.67 -20.20
C ALA A 503 12.66 -6.06 -20.88
N ASP A 504 13.77 -6.32 -21.58
CA ASP A 504 13.98 -7.58 -22.32
C ASP A 504 14.66 -8.68 -21.49
N MET A 505 15.11 -8.38 -20.27
CA MET A 505 15.69 -9.38 -19.37
C MET A 505 14.56 -10.13 -18.64
N PRO A 506 14.48 -11.47 -18.69
CA PRO A 506 13.46 -12.21 -17.94
C PRO A 506 13.61 -12.01 -16.42
N TRP A 507 12.50 -11.91 -15.68
CA TRP A 507 12.51 -11.75 -14.21
C TRP A 507 13.39 -12.78 -13.50
N ARG A 508 13.42 -14.03 -13.98
CA ARG A 508 14.23 -15.09 -13.37
C ARG A 508 15.73 -14.75 -13.31
N ARG A 509 16.24 -14.00 -14.30
CA ARG A 509 17.65 -13.57 -14.33
C ARG A 509 17.90 -12.36 -13.43
N ALA A 510 16.97 -11.41 -13.39
CA ALA A 510 17.06 -10.22 -12.55
C ALA A 510 16.62 -10.45 -11.09
N ARG A 511 16.22 -11.68 -10.72
CA ARG A 511 15.58 -11.98 -9.44
C ARG A 511 16.43 -11.52 -8.26
N THR A 512 17.73 -11.84 -8.27
CA THR A 512 18.71 -11.47 -7.24
C THR A 512 18.90 -9.96 -7.13
N ASN A 513 18.83 -9.26 -8.27
CA ASN A 513 19.07 -7.82 -8.35
C ASN A 513 18.05 -7.03 -7.53
N LEU A 514 16.81 -7.52 -7.41
CA LEU A 514 15.77 -6.87 -6.59
C LEU A 514 16.11 -6.83 -5.10
N GLY A 515 16.97 -7.75 -4.61
CA GLY A 515 17.45 -7.72 -3.23
C GLY A 515 18.24 -6.44 -2.90
N LEU A 516 18.89 -5.82 -3.91
CA LEU A 516 19.70 -4.62 -3.72
C LEU A 516 18.92 -3.46 -3.09
N MET A 517 17.59 -3.37 -3.30
CA MET A 517 16.74 -2.34 -2.67
C MET A 517 16.82 -2.36 -1.14
N LEU A 518 17.12 -3.52 -0.54
CA LEU A 518 17.24 -3.69 0.91
C LEU A 518 18.65 -3.39 1.45
N ARG A 519 19.59 -3.00 0.58
CA ARG A 519 20.97 -2.75 0.97
C ARG A 519 21.10 -1.49 1.84
N GLU A 520 21.84 -1.61 2.92
CA GLU A 520 22.17 -0.47 3.78
C GLU A 520 23.03 0.56 3.02
N GLY A 521 22.77 1.85 3.28
CA GLY A 521 23.52 2.96 2.66
C GLY A 521 23.17 3.25 1.20
N LEU A 522 22.28 2.47 0.57
CA LEU A 522 21.77 2.79 -0.76
C LEU A 522 20.94 4.07 -0.75
N LEU A 523 20.03 4.17 0.24
CA LEU A 523 18.96 5.16 0.28
C LEU A 523 19.44 6.56 0.70
N LYS A 524 19.26 7.57 -0.16
CA LYS A 524 19.72 8.97 0.04
C LYS A 524 18.68 10.03 -0.30
N GLU A 525 19.01 11.07 -1.05
CA GLU A 525 18.09 12.13 -1.46
C GLU A 525 17.43 11.75 -2.81
N ASN A 526 16.42 12.51 -3.23
CA ASN A 526 15.63 12.24 -4.43
C ASN A 526 15.39 13.50 -5.27
N ILE A 527 15.48 13.30 -6.59
CA ILE A 527 15.23 14.33 -7.61
C ILE A 527 14.29 13.71 -8.66
N ASP A 528 13.02 13.58 -8.27
CA ASP A 528 11.99 12.81 -8.95
C ASP A 528 11.74 13.28 -10.38
N GLY A 529 11.80 14.59 -10.64
CA GLY A 529 11.60 15.14 -11.98
C GLY A 529 12.63 14.61 -13.00
N GLU A 530 13.91 14.57 -12.62
CA GLU A 530 14.96 14.00 -13.50
C GLU A 530 14.85 12.48 -13.62
N ALA A 531 14.49 11.79 -12.52
CA ALA A 531 14.27 10.35 -12.55
C ALA A 531 13.10 9.96 -13.47
N LEU A 532 12.01 10.74 -13.46
CA LEU A 532 10.86 10.57 -14.35
C LEU A 532 11.24 10.81 -15.81
N LEU A 533 11.97 11.89 -16.10
CA LEU A 533 12.47 12.16 -17.46
C LEU A 533 13.38 11.05 -17.96
N TRP A 534 14.26 10.54 -17.09
CA TRP A 534 15.12 9.41 -17.40
C TRP A 534 14.29 8.16 -17.76
N ALA A 535 13.35 7.76 -16.90
CA ALA A 535 12.50 6.60 -17.16
C ALA A 535 11.61 6.79 -18.41
N TRP A 536 11.07 8.00 -18.61
CA TRP A 536 10.30 8.36 -19.79
C TRP A 536 11.13 8.27 -21.08
N ASN A 537 12.36 8.78 -21.08
CA ASN A 537 13.26 8.70 -22.24
C ASN A 537 13.62 7.26 -22.60
N ARG A 538 13.67 6.35 -21.62
CA ARG A 538 13.88 4.92 -21.88
C ARG A 538 12.66 4.26 -22.49
N ILE A 539 11.48 4.49 -21.90
CA ILE A 539 10.25 3.84 -22.35
C ILE A 539 9.73 4.43 -23.66
N LYS A 540 9.93 5.73 -23.94
CA LYS A 540 9.44 6.38 -25.17
C LYS A 540 10.06 5.77 -26.44
N ASN A 541 11.31 5.33 -26.35
CA ASN A 541 12.07 4.77 -27.47
C ASN A 541 11.83 3.27 -27.70
N ARG A 542 10.96 2.65 -26.90
CA ARG A 542 10.59 1.24 -27.03
C ARG A 542 9.64 1.02 -28.20
N GLN A 543 9.80 -0.13 -28.87
CA GLN A 543 8.98 -0.51 -30.04
C GLN A 543 7.53 -0.80 -29.65
N GLU A 544 7.33 -1.20 -28.39
CA GLU A 544 6.05 -1.57 -27.82
C GLU A 544 4.99 -0.48 -28.00
N ALA A 545 3.90 -0.79 -28.71
CA ALA A 545 2.82 0.16 -29.01
C ALA A 545 2.25 0.84 -27.75
N ARG A 546 2.03 0.07 -26.68
CA ARG A 546 1.49 0.56 -25.41
C ARG A 546 2.60 0.67 -24.36
N LYS A 547 2.74 1.85 -23.77
CA LYS A 547 3.81 2.19 -22.84
C LYS A 547 3.22 2.69 -21.54
N ILE A 548 3.48 2.02 -20.43
CA ILE A 548 3.00 2.41 -19.11
C ILE A 548 4.21 2.67 -18.21
N LEU A 549 4.32 3.89 -17.68
CA LEU A 549 5.30 4.28 -16.67
C LEU A 549 4.61 4.35 -15.31
N MET A 550 5.03 3.50 -14.39
CA MET A 550 4.48 3.41 -13.04
C MET A 550 5.53 3.84 -12.02
N VAL A 551 5.25 4.91 -11.30
CA VAL A 551 6.13 5.43 -10.23
C VAL A 551 5.71 4.85 -8.89
N ILE A 552 6.68 4.45 -8.07
CA ILE A 552 6.47 4.04 -6.67
C ILE A 552 7.30 4.97 -5.80
N SER A 553 6.66 5.86 -5.07
CA SER A 553 7.32 6.92 -4.28
C SER A 553 6.57 7.14 -2.96
N ASP A 554 7.26 7.70 -1.98
CA ASP A 554 6.69 8.12 -0.69
C ASP A 554 6.47 9.63 -0.58
N GLY A 555 6.65 10.44 -1.64
CA GLY A 555 6.21 11.83 -1.57
C GLY A 555 6.86 12.83 -2.52
N ALA A 556 7.38 13.90 -1.93
CA ALA A 556 7.89 15.08 -2.62
C ALA A 556 9.40 14.98 -2.84
N PRO A 557 9.94 15.66 -3.87
CA PRO A 557 11.37 15.66 -4.12
C PRO A 557 12.11 16.46 -3.05
N VAL A 558 13.17 15.89 -2.46
CA VAL A 558 13.97 16.53 -1.42
C VAL A 558 15.46 16.33 -1.69
N ASP A 559 16.14 17.46 -1.96
CA ASP A 559 17.61 17.55 -2.00
C ASP A 559 18.06 18.85 -1.30
N ASP A 560 18.68 18.72 -0.12
CA ASP A 560 19.09 19.83 0.73
C ASP A 560 20.03 20.80 0.00
N SER A 561 20.91 20.26 -0.85
CA SER A 561 21.93 21.08 -1.50
C SER A 561 21.36 21.97 -2.57
N THR A 562 20.53 21.42 -3.44
CA THR A 562 19.80 22.17 -4.46
C THR A 562 18.85 23.17 -3.82
N LEU A 563 18.08 22.76 -2.81
CA LEU A 563 17.10 23.64 -2.15
C LEU A 563 17.75 24.75 -1.30
N SER A 564 19.00 24.58 -0.86
CA SER A 564 19.70 25.62 -0.09
C SER A 564 20.10 26.86 -0.89
N VAL A 565 20.12 26.77 -2.22
CA VAL A 565 20.61 27.84 -3.12
C VAL A 565 19.62 28.19 -4.23
N ASN A 566 18.45 27.56 -4.25
CA ASN A 566 17.36 27.81 -5.18
C ASN A 566 16.07 28.07 -4.39
N PRO A 567 14.99 28.58 -5.02
CA PRO A 567 13.68 28.68 -4.38
C PRO A 567 13.20 27.33 -3.82
N ALA A 568 12.43 27.35 -2.72
CA ALA A 568 11.94 26.14 -2.08
C ALA A 568 11.06 25.26 -3.01
N SER A 569 10.40 25.88 -3.99
CA SER A 569 9.58 25.18 -4.98
C SER A 569 10.38 24.60 -6.16
N TYR A 570 11.69 24.85 -6.26
CA TYR A 570 12.48 24.57 -7.47
C TYR A 570 12.36 23.13 -7.98
N LEU A 571 12.47 22.14 -7.08
CA LEU A 571 12.34 20.72 -7.43
C LEU A 571 10.87 20.31 -7.64
N GLU A 572 9.95 20.90 -6.89
CA GLU A 572 8.52 20.60 -7.02
C GLU A 572 7.96 21.13 -8.34
N ASP A 573 8.31 22.36 -8.72
CA ASP A 573 7.94 22.98 -9.99
C ASP A 573 8.47 22.16 -11.16
N HIS A 574 9.71 21.67 -11.05
CA HIS A 574 10.28 20.75 -12.02
C HIS A 574 9.49 19.44 -12.12
N LEU A 575 9.20 18.79 -10.99
CA LEU A 575 8.41 17.56 -10.96
C LEU A 575 7.03 17.75 -11.60
N ARG A 576 6.32 18.84 -11.26
CA ARG A 576 4.99 19.15 -11.82
C ARG A 576 5.05 19.36 -13.34
N ALA A 577 6.06 20.08 -13.83
CA ALA A 577 6.23 20.29 -15.26
C ALA A 577 6.51 18.97 -16.02
N VAL A 578 7.31 18.08 -15.44
CA VAL A 578 7.60 16.76 -16.04
C VAL A 578 6.35 15.88 -16.05
N ILE A 579 5.58 15.87 -14.96
CA ILE A 579 4.32 15.12 -14.89
C ILE A 579 3.33 15.65 -15.94
N ASP A 580 3.13 16.97 -16.03
CA ASP A 580 2.26 17.58 -17.05
C ASP A 580 2.68 17.19 -18.47
N MET A 581 3.98 17.23 -18.76
CA MET A 581 4.51 16.83 -20.05
C MET A 581 4.21 15.35 -20.36
N ILE A 582 4.44 14.45 -19.40
CA ILE A 582 4.21 13.02 -19.63
C ILE A 582 2.72 12.72 -19.77
N GLU A 583 1.87 13.28 -18.91
CA GLU A 583 0.43 13.01 -18.89
C GLU A 583 -0.32 13.62 -20.08
N ASN A 584 0.05 14.84 -20.49
CA ASN A 584 -0.72 15.61 -21.47
C ASN A 584 -0.08 15.67 -22.85
N ARG A 585 1.24 15.42 -22.98
CA ARG A 585 1.99 15.61 -24.25
C ARG A 585 2.70 14.36 -24.75
N SER A 586 2.63 13.25 -24.01
CA SER A 586 3.30 12.01 -24.36
C SER A 586 2.29 10.86 -24.52
N PRO A 587 2.57 9.88 -25.40
CA PRO A 587 1.75 8.67 -25.54
C PRO A 587 1.95 7.66 -24.40
N VAL A 588 2.93 7.90 -23.51
CA VAL A 588 3.22 7.07 -22.34
C VAL A 588 2.17 7.33 -21.26
N GLU A 589 1.52 6.27 -20.77
CA GLU A 589 0.58 6.36 -19.66
C GLU A 589 1.34 6.44 -18.33
N LEU A 590 1.15 7.53 -17.57
CA LEU A 590 1.73 7.69 -16.24
C LEU A 590 0.74 7.24 -15.16
N THR A 591 1.25 6.52 -14.16
CA THR A 591 0.52 6.17 -12.94
C THR A 591 1.47 6.16 -11.75
N ALA A 592 0.97 6.42 -10.55
CA ALA A 592 1.76 6.45 -9.33
C ALA A 592 1.17 5.59 -8.21
N ILE A 593 2.07 5.02 -7.40
CA ILE A 593 1.76 4.30 -6.18
C ILE A 593 2.47 5.02 -5.03
N GLY A 594 1.68 5.64 -4.15
CA GLY A 594 2.15 6.29 -2.94
C GLY A 594 2.33 5.27 -1.82
N ILE A 595 3.54 5.08 -1.30
CA ILE A 595 3.78 4.19 -0.17
C ILE A 595 3.71 4.98 1.14
N GLY A 596 2.65 4.74 1.92
CA GLY A 596 2.40 5.41 3.19
C GLY A 596 2.06 6.90 3.07
N HIS A 597 1.97 7.43 1.85
CA HIS A 597 1.77 8.85 1.58
C HIS A 597 0.86 9.05 0.37
N ASP A 598 0.07 10.11 0.42
CA ASP A 598 -0.80 10.50 -0.69
C ASP A 598 -0.01 11.24 -1.78
N VAL A 599 0.03 10.63 -2.97
CA VAL A 599 0.70 11.18 -4.16
C VAL A 599 -0.29 11.74 -5.20
N THR A 600 -1.60 11.75 -4.90
CA THR A 600 -2.64 12.32 -5.77
C THR A 600 -2.48 13.83 -6.00
N ARG A 601 -1.76 14.52 -5.11
CA ARG A 601 -1.36 15.94 -5.26
C ARG A 601 -0.47 16.23 -6.48
N TYR A 602 0.17 15.20 -7.02
CA TYR A 602 1.08 15.30 -8.16
C TYR A 602 0.55 14.55 -9.38
N TYR A 603 0.05 13.33 -9.21
CA TYR A 603 -0.31 12.45 -10.32
C TYR A 603 -1.83 12.30 -10.43
N GLN A 604 -2.37 12.40 -11.66
CA GLN A 604 -3.81 12.23 -11.90
C GLN A 604 -4.29 10.81 -11.61
N LYS A 605 -3.44 9.81 -11.93
CA LYS A 605 -3.72 8.39 -11.71
C LYS A 605 -2.83 7.84 -10.59
N ALA A 606 -3.24 8.07 -9.35
CA ALA A 606 -2.50 7.65 -8.15
C ALA A 606 -3.30 6.68 -7.27
N VAL A 607 -2.57 5.79 -6.59
CA VAL A 607 -3.11 4.90 -5.55
C VAL A 607 -2.18 4.95 -4.35
N THR A 608 -2.74 5.02 -3.15
CA THR A 608 -1.96 4.96 -1.91
C THR A 608 -2.04 3.57 -1.31
N ILE A 609 -0.90 3.01 -0.90
CA ILE A 609 -0.80 1.72 -0.20
C ILE A 609 0.00 1.88 1.09
N THR A 610 -0.44 1.21 2.16
CA THR A 610 0.27 1.21 3.45
C THR A 610 0.98 -0.13 3.73
N ASP A 611 0.53 -1.20 3.07
CA ASP A 611 1.09 -2.55 3.16
C ASP A 611 1.13 -3.23 1.79
N ALA A 612 2.08 -4.15 1.61
CA ALA A 612 2.13 -5.03 0.45
C ALA A 612 0.93 -6.00 0.41
N GLU A 613 0.25 -6.26 1.52
CA GLU A 613 -1.01 -7.04 1.52
C GLU A 613 -2.16 -6.30 0.80
N GLU A 614 -2.20 -4.96 0.89
CA GLU A 614 -3.21 -4.11 0.23
C GLU A 614 -3.06 -4.07 -1.30
N LEU A 615 -1.88 -4.46 -1.82
CA LEU A 615 -1.65 -4.64 -3.25
C LEU A 615 -2.63 -5.62 -3.90
N GLY A 616 -3.11 -6.61 -3.13
CA GLY A 616 -4.02 -7.64 -3.63
C GLY A 616 -5.35 -7.10 -4.15
N GLY A 617 -5.97 -6.16 -3.43
CA GLY A 617 -7.29 -5.63 -3.75
C GLY A 617 -7.21 -4.36 -4.59
N THR A 618 -6.63 -3.31 -4.00
CA THR A 618 -6.66 -1.94 -4.52
C THR A 618 -5.83 -1.77 -5.79
N MET A 619 -4.63 -2.34 -5.79
CA MET A 619 -3.74 -2.23 -6.93
C MET A 619 -4.14 -3.18 -8.07
N LEU A 620 -4.78 -4.32 -7.80
CA LEU A 620 -5.34 -5.15 -8.86
C LEU A 620 -6.51 -4.48 -9.56
N GLN A 621 -7.40 -3.80 -8.84
CA GLN A 621 -8.45 -2.99 -9.46
C GLN A 621 -7.86 -1.88 -10.32
N SER A 622 -6.83 -1.19 -9.82
CA SER A 622 -6.17 -0.10 -10.53
C SER A 622 -5.36 -0.58 -11.74
N LEU A 623 -4.64 -1.70 -11.62
CA LEU A 623 -3.99 -2.41 -12.73
C LEU A 623 -5.01 -2.93 -13.73
N SER A 624 -6.13 -3.47 -13.27
CA SER A 624 -7.18 -3.96 -14.17
C SER A 624 -7.79 -2.81 -14.96
N ALA A 625 -8.05 -1.68 -14.30
CA ALA A 625 -8.47 -0.45 -14.96
C ALA A 625 -7.38 0.09 -15.90
N LEU A 626 -6.10 -0.05 -15.55
CA LEU A 626 -4.97 0.26 -16.43
C LEU A 626 -4.96 -0.64 -17.67
N PHE A 627 -5.42 -1.89 -17.62
CA PHE A 627 -5.50 -2.76 -18.81
C PHE A 627 -6.87 -2.73 -19.54
N GLU A 628 -7.84 -1.98 -19.04
CA GLU A 628 -9.09 -1.72 -19.76
C GLU A 628 -8.86 -0.65 -20.84
N GLU A 629 -9.27 -0.93 -22.08
CA GLU A 629 -9.13 0.01 -23.19
C GLU A 629 -9.90 1.30 -22.90
N LYS A 630 -9.20 2.45 -22.94
CA LYS A 630 -9.87 3.72 -23.23
C LYS A 630 -10.40 3.62 -24.67
N ARG A 631 -11.68 3.29 -24.84
CA ARG A 631 -12.39 3.53 -26.11
C ARG A 631 -12.22 5.00 -26.46
N ARG A 632 -11.31 5.31 -27.40
CA ARG A 632 -11.27 6.64 -28.01
C ARG A 632 -12.67 6.93 -28.55
N PRO A 633 -13.31 8.06 -28.21
CA PRO A 633 -14.58 8.41 -28.82
C PRO A 633 -14.34 8.44 -30.33
N ARG A 634 -15.04 7.55 -31.05
CA ARG A 634 -15.06 7.59 -32.51
C ARG A 634 -15.48 9.00 -32.89
N LYS A 635 -14.56 9.82 -33.43
CA LYS A 635 -14.93 11.02 -34.16
C LYS A 635 -15.92 10.54 -35.22
N ARG A 636 -17.20 10.89 -35.06
CA ARG A 636 -18.19 10.74 -36.13
C ARG A 636 -17.59 11.47 -37.33
N ALA A 637 -17.18 10.71 -38.34
CA ALA A 637 -16.92 11.29 -39.65
C ALA A 637 -18.21 12.03 -40.05
N ARG A 638 -18.08 13.33 -40.27
CA ARG A 638 -19.13 14.14 -40.89
C ARG A 638 -19.10 13.90 -42.38
#